data_AF-A0A0P9G233-F1
#
_entry.id   AF-A0A0P9G233-F1
#
_cell.length_a   1.000
_cell.length_b   1.000
_cell.length_c   1.000
_cell.angle_alpha   90.00
_cell.angle_beta   90.00
_cell.angle_gamma   90.00
#
_symmetry.space_group_name_H-M   'P 1'
#
loop_
_entity.id
_entity.type
_entity.pdbx_description
1 polymer ?
#
loop_
_entity_poly.entity_id
_entity_poly.type
_entity_poly.pdbx_seq_one_letter_code
_entity_poly.pdbx_strand_id
1 'polypeptide(L)'
;MKKILLGVILALGLLIHQNALADPVPAGGVLSENAPAEPAQAVQPPAEKPQEPPAAVPAPADAPHSGKITISAGTFFLVLVTVPVLLVVLGCGLVYKLRIGWLRRRAQRLLVNVMSAAEKLRPYEGNAEGNTKSIVKQADERLANLTVAVSRRLTVLMETKIFFLRFIKLSRFIRDSKGELKRLRASFKEVRAEVRRVLEAAQALSPRFQRLADQRAAVEAEAKTRTAELAFPLNQTYEELERLRQELQQASDTSRPDPVGAQRIASQAEARLQSISRDVKDIGVYLNEYRAFPGRLDQAKAKVKKLVEEHRLNLLHIDPYGSLADARRLSEDMLEELKAGNLEQVRTTAAQVSSLLKAAVEMTQRHAAFRRKNPKDIQHVQKKLWEYRTTDAALAPALARTRQCYAQEHWQDMWSRYGIIDRHVKQMEQQLPEVKRQSDEEHQDYDTARSSLDDMLARLREAEEMQRNCRSAIEQLDRGYGSLKSRQEQARSALDAAVKLVKQNSLRFLGADQIDMMLARADSLNNELNQRLFVPPYRLGAIEQHVVRLTDLANEFAGTVNQRLDQKRQAEKALNRAQSSYRSTRAKVRSRIEIRRFEGPYTSVIQRVEGHIAGGRYIEAVNECHDIDRIVGEMKRLYQREIDEERREAAARRASASSSSSGFFGSSGSSGSSRTSRASDDDDGGGDSGDEDE
;
A
#
# COMPACT_ATOMS: atom_id res chain seq x y z
N MET A 1 -44.54 20.20 22.42
CA MET A 1 -44.43 18.94 21.65
C MET A 1 -44.13 19.06 20.15
N LYS A 2 -44.43 20.15 19.41
CA LYS A 2 -44.06 20.22 17.97
C LYS A 2 -42.54 20.35 17.67
N LYS A 3 -41.73 20.94 18.57
CA LYS A 3 -40.27 21.10 18.36
C LYS A 3 -39.45 19.80 18.52
N ILE A 4 -39.94 18.81 19.27
CA ILE A 4 -39.23 17.52 19.46
C ILE A 4 -39.36 16.62 18.22
N LEU A 5 -40.48 16.72 17.48
CA LEU A 5 -40.67 15.95 16.25
C LEU A 5 -39.79 16.44 15.08
N LEU A 6 -39.41 17.73 15.09
CA LEU A 6 -38.56 18.33 14.06
C LEU A 6 -37.08 17.91 14.20
N GLY A 7 -36.59 17.76 15.44
CA GLY A 7 -35.21 17.33 15.71
C GLY A 7 -34.89 15.89 15.27
N VAL A 8 -35.86 14.98 15.33
CA VAL A 8 -35.68 13.57 14.93
C VAL A 8 -35.63 13.41 13.40
N ILE A 9 -36.24 14.31 12.64
CA ILE A 9 -36.23 14.26 11.16
C ILE A 9 -34.91 14.80 10.60
N LEU A 10 -34.31 15.82 11.23
CA LEU A 10 -33.00 16.37 10.84
C LEU A 10 -31.84 15.39 11.12
N ALA A 11 -31.92 14.60 12.20
CA ALA A 11 -30.89 13.61 12.53
C ALA A 11 -30.85 12.38 11.59
N LEU A 12 -31.93 12.11 10.84
CA LEU A 12 -32.02 10.98 9.90
C LEU A 12 -31.63 11.34 8.45
N GLY A 13 -31.55 12.63 8.11
CA GLY A 13 -31.11 13.09 6.78
C GLY A 13 -29.59 13.01 6.57
N LEU A 14 -28.81 13.03 7.65
CA LEU A 14 -27.33 13.14 7.61
C LEU A 14 -26.60 11.79 7.54
N LEU A 15 -27.32 10.66 7.53
CA LEU A 15 -26.74 9.30 7.62
C LEU A 15 -26.82 8.48 6.32
N ILE A 16 -27.22 9.10 5.21
CA ILE A 16 -27.41 8.43 3.89
C ILE A 16 -26.36 8.88 2.85
N HIS A 17 -25.48 9.83 3.19
CA HIS A 17 -24.53 10.44 2.25
C HIS A 17 -23.06 10.05 2.45
N GLN A 18 -22.79 8.83 2.94
CA GLN A 18 -21.43 8.39 3.28
C GLN A 18 -21.07 6.95 2.87
N ASN A 19 -21.72 6.40 1.84
CA ASN A 19 -21.42 5.06 1.29
C ASN A 19 -21.29 5.07 -0.25
N ALA A 20 -20.41 5.95 -0.75
CA ALA A 20 -19.99 5.97 -2.15
C ALA A 20 -18.49 6.32 -2.21
N LEU A 21 -17.63 5.30 -2.15
CA LEU A 21 -16.21 5.30 -2.55
C LEU A 21 -15.62 3.90 -2.29
N ALA A 22 -15.48 3.08 -3.33
CA ALA A 22 -14.64 1.89 -3.37
C ALA A 22 -14.47 1.45 -4.84
N ASP A 23 -13.25 1.57 -5.37
CA ASP A 23 -12.90 1.15 -6.74
C ASP A 23 -12.70 -0.37 -6.86
N PRO A 24 -12.85 -0.95 -8.07
CA PRO A 24 -12.58 -2.36 -8.34
C PRO A 24 -11.15 -2.62 -8.83
N VAL A 25 -10.57 -3.77 -8.46
CA VAL A 25 -9.33 -4.34 -9.04
C VAL A 25 -9.56 -5.84 -9.32
N PRO A 26 -9.03 -6.44 -10.43
CA PRO A 26 -9.53 -7.73 -10.93
C PRO A 26 -8.57 -8.93 -10.75
N ALA A 27 -9.16 -10.13 -10.82
CA ALA A 27 -8.56 -11.41 -11.23
C ALA A 27 -9.71 -12.26 -11.83
N GLY A 28 -9.58 -13.07 -12.89
CA GLY A 28 -8.50 -13.99 -13.23
C GLY A 28 -8.63 -15.26 -12.39
N GLY A 29 -9.08 -16.43 -12.85
CA GLY A 29 -9.46 -16.88 -14.21
C GLY A 29 -8.73 -18.19 -14.56
N VAL A 30 -9.35 -19.36 -14.34
CA VAL A 30 -8.86 -20.70 -14.79
C VAL A 30 -10.06 -21.60 -15.15
N LEU A 31 -9.81 -22.54 -16.07
CA LEU A 31 -10.75 -23.43 -16.78
C LEU A 31 -10.94 -24.83 -16.15
N SER A 32 -11.73 -25.67 -16.86
CA SER A 32 -11.79 -27.15 -16.85
C SER A 32 -12.71 -27.85 -15.82
N GLU A 33 -13.38 -29.00 -16.10
CA GLU A 33 -13.67 -29.71 -17.37
C GLU A 33 -14.67 -30.89 -17.19
N ASN A 34 -15.47 -31.19 -18.22
CA ASN A 34 -16.18 -32.44 -18.60
C ASN A 34 -16.88 -33.41 -17.59
N ALA A 35 -18.22 -33.43 -17.69
CA ALA A 35 -19.06 -34.58 -18.15
C ALA A 35 -19.18 -35.89 -17.28
N PRO A 36 -19.96 -36.92 -17.69
CA PRO A 36 -21.45 -36.94 -17.72
C PRO A 36 -22.08 -38.24 -17.12
N ALA A 37 -23.42 -38.27 -16.92
CA ALA A 37 -24.18 -39.54 -16.72
C ALA A 37 -25.70 -39.43 -17.06
N GLU A 38 -26.30 -40.58 -17.38
CA GLU A 38 -27.62 -40.79 -18.04
C GLU A 38 -28.78 -41.23 -17.08
N PRO A 39 -30.03 -41.46 -17.57
CA PRO A 39 -31.25 -41.51 -16.74
C PRO A 39 -31.84 -42.91 -16.41
N ALA A 40 -32.79 -42.95 -15.47
CA ALA A 40 -33.78 -44.02 -15.26
C ALA A 40 -35.09 -43.37 -14.71
N GLN A 41 -36.25 -43.49 -15.37
CA GLN A 41 -37.20 -44.63 -15.48
C GLN A 41 -38.19 -44.80 -14.30
N ALA A 42 -39.37 -45.35 -14.61
CA ALA A 42 -40.63 -45.16 -13.88
C ALA A 42 -41.02 -46.29 -12.92
N VAL A 43 -41.88 -45.97 -11.93
CA VAL A 43 -42.75 -46.94 -11.23
C VAL A 43 -44.13 -46.31 -10.85
N GLN A 44 -45.20 -47.05 -11.12
CA GLN A 44 -46.55 -46.99 -10.49
C GLN A 44 -46.89 -48.43 -10.01
N PRO A 45 -48.09 -48.73 -9.45
CA PRO A 45 -48.79 -48.27 -8.25
C PRO A 45 -48.95 -49.44 -7.22
N PRO A 46 -49.73 -49.35 -6.11
CA PRO A 46 -51.17 -49.72 -6.06
C PRO A 46 -52.01 -48.76 -5.16
N ALA A 47 -53.34 -48.54 -5.26
CA ALA A 47 -54.57 -49.37 -5.32
C ALA A 47 -55.22 -49.70 -3.94
N GLU A 48 -56.57 -49.79 -3.94
CA GLU A 48 -57.47 -50.35 -2.89
C GLU A 48 -57.85 -49.46 -1.67
N LYS A 49 -59.07 -49.38 -1.08
CA LYS A 49 -60.53 -49.48 -1.41
C LYS A 49 -61.33 -49.07 -0.11
N PRO A 50 -62.64 -49.35 0.16
CA PRO A 50 -63.55 -48.31 0.72
C PRO A 50 -64.26 -48.65 2.05
N GLN A 51 -64.99 -47.68 2.67
CA GLN A 51 -66.19 -48.00 3.47
C GLN A 51 -67.14 -46.81 3.79
N GLU A 52 -68.44 -47.13 3.74
CA GLU A 52 -69.66 -46.44 4.23
C GLU A 52 -70.47 -47.53 5.01
N PRO A 53 -71.64 -47.32 5.67
CA PRO A 53 -72.36 -46.11 6.16
C PRO A 53 -72.50 -46.24 7.73
N PRO A 54 -73.65 -46.18 8.46
CA PRO A 54 -74.96 -45.51 8.31
C PRO A 54 -75.52 -44.72 9.54
N ALA A 55 -76.64 -44.02 9.27
CA ALA A 55 -77.80 -43.57 10.08
C ALA A 55 -77.96 -43.82 11.60
N ALA A 56 -78.58 -42.83 12.31
CA ALA A 56 -79.93 -42.93 12.93
C ALA A 56 -80.39 -41.64 13.69
N VAL A 57 -81.70 -41.48 13.88
CA VAL A 57 -82.44 -40.42 14.62
C VAL A 57 -83.42 -41.12 15.60
N PRO A 58 -83.58 -40.73 16.89
CA PRO A 58 -84.73 -39.90 17.32
C PRO A 58 -84.58 -39.03 18.61
N ALA A 59 -85.65 -38.31 18.98
CA ALA A 59 -85.88 -37.54 20.23
C ALA A 59 -86.77 -38.36 21.23
N PRO A 60 -87.35 -37.87 22.37
CA PRO A 60 -87.39 -36.50 22.98
C PRO A 60 -87.32 -36.40 24.55
N ALA A 61 -87.56 -35.17 25.07
CA ALA A 61 -88.25 -34.78 26.34
C ALA A 61 -87.55 -34.57 27.73
N ASP A 62 -87.98 -33.44 28.35
CA ASP A 62 -88.15 -33.06 29.78
C ASP A 62 -87.01 -32.63 30.77
N ALA A 63 -87.44 -31.86 31.79
CA ALA A 63 -86.70 -31.03 32.78
C ALA A 63 -86.84 -31.60 34.23
N PRO A 64 -86.61 -30.92 35.39
CA PRO A 64 -86.11 -29.55 35.69
C PRO A 64 -85.07 -29.46 36.86
N HIS A 65 -84.70 -28.23 37.30
CA HIS A 65 -84.71 -27.74 38.72
C HIS A 65 -83.90 -26.43 38.95
N SER A 66 -84.19 -25.73 40.06
CA SER A 66 -83.65 -24.40 40.42
C SER A 66 -83.03 -24.35 41.82
N GLY A 67 -82.08 -23.44 42.06
CA GLY A 67 -81.63 -23.07 43.41
C GLY A 67 -81.05 -21.65 43.48
N LYS A 68 -81.37 -20.91 44.56
CA LYS A 68 -80.82 -19.57 44.88
C LYS A 68 -80.12 -19.61 46.24
N ILE A 69 -78.99 -18.91 46.40
CA ILE A 69 -78.37 -18.59 47.70
C ILE A 69 -77.88 -17.12 47.68
N THR A 70 -78.03 -16.42 48.82
CA THR A 70 -77.72 -14.99 49.06
C THR A 70 -76.47 -14.81 49.96
N ILE A 71 -76.28 -13.63 50.58
CA ILE A 71 -75.21 -13.20 51.55
C ILE A 71 -74.05 -12.41 50.90
N SER A 72 -73.46 -11.34 51.47
CA SER A 72 -73.92 -10.31 52.43
C SER A 72 -72.97 -9.06 52.37
N ALA A 73 -73.20 -8.05 53.20
CA ALA A 73 -72.72 -6.66 53.03
C ALA A 73 -71.22 -6.36 53.32
N GLY A 74 -70.31 -7.33 53.17
CA GLY A 74 -68.85 -7.07 53.20
C GLY A 74 -68.30 -6.36 51.94
N THR A 75 -69.17 -6.02 50.98
CA THR A 75 -68.80 -5.69 49.60
C THR A 75 -68.49 -4.21 49.35
N PHE A 76 -68.92 -3.26 50.19
CA PHE A 76 -68.90 -1.83 49.83
C PHE A 76 -67.50 -1.22 49.62
N PHE A 77 -66.52 -1.53 50.48
CA PHE A 77 -65.13 -1.06 50.27
C PHE A 77 -64.44 -1.77 49.10
N LEU A 78 -64.78 -3.03 48.86
CA LEU A 78 -64.27 -3.79 47.72
C LEU A 78 -64.83 -3.22 46.40
N VAL A 79 -66.10 -2.81 46.38
CA VAL A 79 -66.74 -2.13 45.23
C VAL A 79 -66.04 -0.81 44.88
N LEU A 80 -65.71 0.04 45.85
CA LEU A 80 -65.10 1.36 45.55
C LEU A 80 -63.75 1.29 44.82
N VAL A 81 -62.93 0.26 45.10
CA VAL A 81 -61.64 0.04 44.42
C VAL A 81 -61.79 -0.82 43.16
N THR A 82 -62.68 -1.82 43.17
CA THR A 82 -62.88 -2.67 42.00
C THR A 82 -63.57 -1.96 40.84
N VAL A 83 -64.49 -1.01 41.05
CA VAL A 83 -65.18 -0.29 39.96
C VAL A 83 -64.22 0.49 39.04
N PRO A 84 -63.28 1.34 39.52
CA PRO A 84 -62.33 2.02 38.64
C PRO A 84 -61.36 1.03 37.96
N VAL A 85 -60.92 -0.03 38.66
CA VAL A 85 -60.09 -1.09 38.04
C VAL A 85 -60.87 -1.82 36.94
N LEU A 86 -62.14 -2.15 37.17
CA LEU A 86 -63.04 -2.78 36.19
C LEU A 86 -63.26 -1.88 34.97
N LEU A 87 -63.43 -0.57 35.17
CA LEU A 87 -63.53 0.42 34.08
C LEU A 87 -62.26 0.50 33.25
N VAL A 88 -61.07 0.50 33.86
CA VAL A 88 -59.79 0.44 33.14
C VAL A 88 -59.65 -0.88 32.36
N VAL A 89 -60.01 -2.01 32.97
CA VAL A 89 -60.04 -3.33 32.33
C VAL A 89 -61.01 -3.35 31.14
N LEU A 90 -62.21 -2.77 31.28
CA LEU A 90 -63.18 -2.64 30.18
C LEU A 90 -62.66 -1.74 29.06
N GLY A 91 -62.09 -0.57 29.40
CA GLY A 91 -61.56 0.40 28.46
C GLY A 91 -60.39 -0.17 27.65
N CYS A 92 -59.41 -0.79 28.31
CA CYS A 92 -58.34 -1.53 27.64
C CYS A 92 -58.91 -2.66 26.77
N GLY A 93 -59.89 -3.41 27.29
CA GLY A 93 -60.60 -4.45 26.55
C GLY A 93 -61.24 -3.96 25.25
N LEU A 94 -61.89 -2.80 25.29
CA LEU A 94 -62.55 -2.18 24.14
C LEU A 94 -61.54 -1.68 23.11
N VAL A 95 -60.41 -1.10 23.55
CA VAL A 95 -59.27 -0.76 22.67
C VAL A 95 -58.69 -2.00 21.99
N TYR A 96 -58.56 -3.13 22.70
CA TYR A 96 -58.10 -4.38 22.11
C TYR A 96 -59.12 -4.96 21.11
N LYS A 97 -60.42 -4.92 21.41
CA LYS A 97 -61.50 -5.29 20.47
C LYS A 97 -61.44 -4.46 19.18
N LEU A 98 -61.24 -3.15 19.28
CA LEU A 98 -61.05 -2.26 18.12
C LEU A 98 -59.77 -2.57 17.33
N ARG A 99 -58.64 -2.84 18.00
CA ARG A 99 -57.38 -3.23 17.33
C ARG A 99 -57.50 -4.57 16.59
N ILE A 100 -58.14 -5.57 17.18
CA ILE A 100 -58.41 -6.86 16.52
C ILE A 100 -59.37 -6.67 15.34
N GLY A 101 -60.43 -5.88 15.49
CA GLY A 101 -61.34 -5.52 14.40
C GLY A 101 -60.63 -4.83 13.23
N TRP A 102 -59.66 -3.94 13.51
CA TRP A 102 -58.83 -3.31 12.49
C TRP A 102 -57.89 -4.30 11.78
N LEU A 103 -57.27 -5.23 12.52
CA LEU A 103 -56.47 -6.31 11.94
C LEU A 103 -57.31 -7.24 11.07
N ARG A 104 -58.53 -7.62 11.50
CA ARG A 104 -59.49 -8.40 10.69
C ARG A 104 -59.84 -7.69 9.38
N ARG A 105 -60.21 -6.41 9.44
CA ARG A 105 -60.46 -5.58 8.23
C ARG A 105 -59.23 -5.41 7.33
N ARG A 106 -58.01 -5.55 7.87
CA ARG A 106 -56.76 -5.50 7.10
C ARG A 106 -56.44 -6.85 6.45
N ALA A 107 -56.70 -7.96 7.14
CA ALA A 107 -56.59 -9.32 6.62
C ALA A 107 -57.63 -9.56 5.51
N GLN A 108 -58.90 -9.19 5.72
CA GLN A 108 -59.97 -9.27 4.71
C GLN A 108 -59.61 -8.50 3.44
N ARG A 109 -59.12 -7.25 3.57
CA ARG A 109 -58.66 -6.48 2.41
C ARG A 109 -57.45 -7.10 1.73
N LEU A 110 -56.53 -7.73 2.46
CA LEU A 110 -55.40 -8.44 1.86
C LEU A 110 -55.91 -9.66 1.07
N LEU A 111 -56.81 -10.46 1.64
CA LEU A 111 -57.42 -11.63 0.99
C LEU A 111 -58.11 -11.24 -0.33
N VAL A 112 -58.96 -10.21 -0.31
CA VAL A 112 -59.64 -9.69 -1.53
C VAL A 112 -58.62 -9.22 -2.58
N ASN A 113 -57.51 -8.59 -2.17
CA ASN A 113 -56.46 -8.19 -3.12
C ASN A 113 -55.67 -9.39 -3.68
N VAL A 114 -55.44 -10.44 -2.88
CA VAL A 114 -54.78 -11.69 -3.32
C VAL A 114 -55.68 -12.42 -4.31
N MET A 115 -56.97 -12.61 -3.99
CA MET A 115 -57.93 -13.23 -4.91
C MET A 115 -58.10 -12.44 -6.20
N SER A 116 -58.18 -11.10 -6.14
CA SER A 116 -58.24 -10.25 -7.34
C SER A 116 -56.94 -10.28 -8.17
N ALA A 117 -55.79 -10.61 -7.58
CA ALA A 117 -54.55 -10.83 -8.32
C ALA A 117 -54.52 -12.19 -9.01
N ALA A 118 -55.00 -13.26 -8.34
CA ALA A 118 -55.17 -14.59 -8.93
C ALA A 118 -56.18 -14.57 -10.08
N GLU A 119 -57.32 -13.90 -9.89
CA GLU A 119 -58.36 -13.77 -10.92
C GLU A 119 -57.87 -13.02 -12.18
N LYS A 120 -56.90 -12.11 -12.05
CA LYS A 120 -56.22 -11.46 -13.18
C LYS A 120 -55.16 -12.33 -13.85
N LEU A 121 -54.69 -13.37 -13.16
CA LEU A 121 -53.74 -14.35 -13.67
C LEU A 121 -54.45 -15.50 -14.40
N ARG A 122 -55.69 -15.80 -13.99
CA ARG A 122 -56.58 -16.85 -14.51
C ARG A 122 -56.66 -16.99 -16.04
N PRO A 123 -56.62 -15.92 -16.87
CA PRO A 123 -56.58 -16.08 -18.34
C PRO A 123 -55.33 -16.80 -18.88
N TYR A 124 -54.24 -16.76 -18.13
CA TYR A 124 -52.95 -17.40 -18.45
C TYR A 124 -52.78 -18.75 -17.74
N GLU A 125 -53.66 -19.09 -16.80
CA GLU A 125 -53.68 -20.37 -16.12
C GLU A 125 -54.14 -21.46 -17.10
N GLY A 126 -53.33 -22.50 -17.30
CA GLY A 126 -53.56 -23.52 -18.33
C GLY A 126 -53.12 -23.12 -19.75
N ASN A 127 -53.30 -21.86 -20.14
CA ASN A 127 -52.99 -21.35 -21.49
C ASN A 127 -51.55 -20.82 -21.67
N ALA A 128 -50.80 -20.58 -20.58
CA ALA A 128 -49.44 -20.05 -20.68
C ALA A 128 -48.41 -21.10 -21.12
N GLU A 129 -47.48 -20.68 -21.96
CA GLU A 129 -46.35 -21.47 -22.45
C GLU A 129 -44.99 -20.83 -22.09
N GLY A 130 -43.92 -21.55 -22.39
CA GLY A 130 -42.54 -21.07 -22.26
C GLY A 130 -42.19 -20.44 -20.91
N ASN A 131 -41.62 -19.23 -20.96
CA ASN A 131 -41.17 -18.51 -19.78
C ASN A 131 -42.32 -17.90 -18.98
N THR A 132 -43.40 -17.47 -19.64
CA THR A 132 -44.59 -16.99 -18.91
C THR A 132 -45.22 -18.12 -18.09
N LYS A 133 -45.22 -19.37 -18.57
CA LYS A 133 -45.73 -20.53 -17.81
C LYS A 133 -45.05 -20.72 -16.46
N SER A 134 -43.73 -20.58 -16.38
CA SER A 134 -43.00 -20.75 -15.11
C SER A 134 -43.31 -19.61 -14.14
N ILE A 135 -43.37 -18.37 -14.63
CA ILE A 135 -43.71 -17.17 -13.84
C ILE A 135 -45.17 -17.24 -13.35
N VAL A 136 -46.10 -17.64 -14.22
CA VAL A 136 -47.54 -17.79 -13.89
C VAL A 136 -47.75 -18.90 -12.86
N LYS A 137 -47.17 -20.10 -13.05
CA LYS A 137 -47.25 -21.18 -12.05
C LYS A 137 -46.68 -20.76 -10.70
N GLN A 138 -45.48 -20.17 -10.69
CA GLN A 138 -44.85 -19.71 -9.45
C GLN A 138 -45.65 -18.60 -8.76
N ALA A 139 -46.22 -17.66 -9.53
CA ALA A 139 -47.08 -16.61 -9.00
C ALA A 139 -48.38 -17.21 -8.43
N ASP A 140 -49.00 -18.17 -9.12
CA ASP A 140 -50.23 -18.82 -8.67
C ASP A 140 -50.01 -19.68 -7.41
N GLU A 141 -49.01 -20.55 -7.38
CA GLU A 141 -48.62 -21.32 -6.19
C GLU A 141 -48.37 -20.38 -4.99
N ARG A 142 -47.71 -19.24 -5.21
CA ARG A 142 -47.50 -18.23 -4.16
C ARG A 142 -48.81 -17.55 -3.77
N LEU A 143 -49.72 -17.22 -4.70
CA LEU A 143 -51.03 -16.61 -4.40
C LEU A 143 -51.96 -17.58 -3.66
N ALA A 144 -51.97 -18.87 -4.03
CA ALA A 144 -52.69 -19.93 -3.33
C ALA A 144 -52.16 -20.09 -1.89
N ASN A 145 -50.85 -20.22 -1.71
CA ASN A 145 -50.21 -20.28 -0.40
C ASN A 145 -50.49 -19.02 0.45
N LEU A 146 -50.47 -17.83 -0.15
CA LEU A 146 -50.83 -16.59 0.54
C LEU A 146 -52.33 -16.53 0.89
N THR A 147 -53.21 -17.09 0.05
CA THR A 147 -54.65 -17.19 0.33
C THR A 147 -54.91 -18.09 1.53
N VAL A 148 -54.28 -19.28 1.58
CA VAL A 148 -54.35 -20.20 2.73
C VAL A 148 -53.75 -19.58 3.99
N ALA A 149 -52.60 -18.90 3.90
CA ALA A 149 -51.99 -18.26 5.05
C ALA A 149 -52.83 -17.08 5.61
N VAL A 150 -53.40 -16.25 4.72
CA VAL A 150 -54.27 -15.13 5.12
C VAL A 150 -55.61 -15.63 5.66
N SER A 151 -56.22 -16.66 5.06
CA SER A 151 -57.48 -17.24 5.55
C SER A 151 -57.28 -17.92 6.90
N ARG A 152 -56.26 -18.77 7.07
CA ARG A 152 -55.89 -19.38 8.36
C ARG A 152 -55.69 -18.32 9.44
N ARG A 153 -54.98 -17.21 9.14
CA ARG A 153 -54.80 -16.13 10.11
C ARG A 153 -56.08 -15.35 10.39
N LEU A 154 -56.98 -15.23 9.41
CA LEU A 154 -58.29 -14.61 9.59
C LEU A 154 -59.20 -15.46 10.48
N THR A 155 -59.22 -16.78 10.32
CA THR A 155 -59.94 -17.73 11.21
C THR A 155 -59.43 -17.63 12.64
N VAL A 156 -58.11 -17.69 12.85
CA VAL A 156 -57.48 -17.51 14.17
C VAL A 156 -57.83 -16.15 14.79
N LEU A 157 -57.90 -15.07 13.99
CA LEU A 157 -58.35 -13.73 14.43
C LEU A 157 -59.86 -13.65 14.72
N MET A 158 -60.68 -14.59 14.24
CA MET A 158 -62.12 -14.66 14.52
C MET A 158 -62.45 -15.54 15.73
N GLU A 159 -61.76 -16.66 15.90
CA GLU A 159 -61.98 -17.60 17.01
C GLU A 159 -61.43 -17.13 18.36
N THR A 160 -60.51 -16.15 18.36
CA THR A 160 -59.91 -15.61 19.58
C THR A 160 -60.94 -14.87 20.45
N LYS A 161 -61.60 -15.60 21.36
CA LYS A 161 -62.49 -15.04 22.39
C LYS A 161 -61.72 -14.05 23.27
N ILE A 162 -62.20 -12.81 23.33
CA ILE A 162 -61.54 -11.71 24.06
C ILE A 162 -61.76 -11.88 25.56
N PHE A 163 -60.89 -12.64 26.22
CA PHE A 163 -60.92 -12.79 27.68
C PHE A 163 -60.09 -11.68 28.34
N PHE A 164 -60.77 -10.68 28.91
CA PHE A 164 -60.15 -9.43 29.38
C PHE A 164 -59.00 -9.66 30.39
N LEU A 165 -59.10 -10.67 31.25
CA LEU A 165 -58.08 -10.98 32.27
C LEU A 165 -56.71 -11.46 31.71
N ARG A 166 -56.57 -11.71 30.40
CA ARG A 166 -55.31 -12.22 29.79
C ARG A 166 -54.55 -11.18 28.93
N PHE A 167 -54.54 -9.90 29.35
CA PHE A 167 -53.94 -8.78 28.61
C PHE A 167 -52.53 -9.02 28.05
N ILE A 168 -51.61 -9.60 28.84
CA ILE A 168 -50.21 -9.84 28.41
C ILE A 168 -50.12 -10.87 27.27
N LYS A 169 -50.99 -11.88 27.26
CA LYS A 169 -51.04 -12.85 26.15
C LYS A 169 -51.70 -12.24 24.92
N LEU A 170 -52.77 -11.46 25.11
CA LEU A 170 -53.49 -10.78 24.02
C LEU A 170 -52.65 -9.71 23.31
N SER A 171 -51.83 -8.95 24.05
CA SER A 171 -50.96 -7.91 23.48
C SER A 171 -49.82 -8.50 22.64
N ARG A 172 -49.21 -9.63 23.07
CA ARG A 172 -48.27 -10.41 22.24
C ARG A 172 -48.96 -10.90 20.96
N PHE A 173 -50.07 -11.63 21.09
CA PHE A 173 -50.83 -12.16 19.95
C PHE A 173 -51.20 -11.08 18.90
N ILE A 174 -51.55 -9.87 19.34
CA ILE A 174 -51.83 -8.74 18.44
C ILE A 174 -50.56 -8.22 17.75
N ARG A 175 -49.43 -8.14 18.46
CA ARG A 175 -48.12 -7.76 17.89
C ARG A 175 -47.65 -8.79 16.87
N ASP A 176 -47.79 -10.07 17.18
CA ASP A 176 -47.35 -11.18 16.33
C ASP A 176 -48.24 -11.25 15.07
N SER A 177 -49.57 -11.12 15.24
CA SER A 177 -50.51 -10.97 14.12
C SER A 177 -50.22 -9.77 13.23
N LYS A 178 -49.80 -8.63 13.81
CA LYS A 178 -49.38 -7.44 13.06
C LYS A 178 -48.06 -7.68 12.30
N GLY A 179 -47.14 -8.46 12.87
CA GLY A 179 -45.88 -8.87 12.23
C GLY A 179 -46.11 -9.79 11.04
N GLU A 180 -46.90 -10.85 11.21
CA GLU A 180 -47.27 -11.79 10.15
C GLU A 180 -48.05 -11.09 9.03
N LEU A 181 -49.07 -10.26 9.34
CA LEU A 181 -49.78 -9.47 8.34
C LEU A 181 -48.92 -8.39 7.66
N LYS A 182 -47.76 -8.04 8.23
CA LYS A 182 -46.75 -7.20 7.53
C LYS A 182 -45.94 -8.05 6.55
N ARG A 183 -45.51 -9.26 6.95
CA ARG A 183 -44.80 -10.21 6.09
C ARG A 183 -45.65 -10.66 4.89
N LEU A 184 -46.88 -11.14 5.14
CA LEU A 184 -47.83 -11.56 4.09
C LEU A 184 -48.18 -10.43 3.11
N ARG A 185 -48.12 -9.17 3.54
CA ARG A 185 -48.31 -8.00 2.67
C ARG A 185 -47.06 -7.66 1.86
N ALA A 186 -45.86 -7.98 2.35
CA ALA A 186 -44.62 -7.78 1.61
C ALA A 186 -44.49 -8.81 0.48
N SER A 187 -44.66 -10.11 0.79
CA SER A 187 -44.69 -11.18 -0.20
C SER A 187 -45.79 -10.97 -1.25
N PHE A 188 -46.99 -10.54 -0.84
CA PHE A 188 -48.03 -10.16 -1.81
C PHE A 188 -47.62 -8.98 -2.71
N LYS A 189 -46.81 -8.02 -2.22
CA LYS A 189 -46.32 -6.90 -3.05
C LYS A 189 -45.34 -7.38 -4.11
N GLU A 190 -44.47 -8.34 -3.78
CA GLU A 190 -43.52 -8.97 -4.69
C GLU A 190 -44.26 -9.76 -5.78
N VAL A 191 -45.13 -10.70 -5.39
CA VAL A 191 -45.91 -11.50 -6.35
C VAL A 191 -46.82 -10.64 -7.21
N ARG A 192 -47.43 -9.59 -6.65
CA ARG A 192 -48.20 -8.61 -7.44
C ARG A 192 -47.35 -7.85 -8.45
N ALA A 193 -46.06 -7.66 -8.22
CA ALA A 193 -45.16 -7.05 -9.20
C ALA A 193 -44.84 -8.03 -10.34
N GLU A 194 -44.66 -9.32 -10.05
CA GLU A 194 -44.50 -10.38 -11.06
C GLU A 194 -45.75 -10.50 -11.95
N VAL A 195 -46.95 -10.58 -11.35
CA VAL A 195 -48.23 -10.59 -12.07
C VAL A 195 -48.41 -9.31 -12.90
N ARG A 196 -48.06 -8.15 -12.35
CA ARG A 196 -48.14 -6.87 -13.07
C ARG A 196 -47.20 -6.83 -14.28
N ARG A 197 -45.99 -7.38 -14.17
CA ARG A 197 -45.02 -7.45 -15.27
C ARG A 197 -45.55 -8.27 -16.44
N VAL A 198 -46.20 -9.41 -16.19
CA VAL A 198 -46.82 -10.24 -17.25
C VAL A 198 -47.96 -9.47 -17.93
N LEU A 199 -48.81 -8.80 -17.17
CA LEU A 199 -49.93 -8.01 -17.70
C LEU A 199 -49.46 -6.78 -18.51
N GLU A 200 -48.45 -6.05 -18.03
CA GLU A 200 -47.88 -4.90 -18.74
C GLU A 200 -47.13 -5.32 -20.00
N ALA A 201 -46.43 -6.48 -19.98
CA ALA A 201 -45.86 -7.06 -21.19
C ALA A 201 -46.96 -7.40 -22.22
N ALA A 202 -48.01 -8.13 -21.81
CA ALA A 202 -49.12 -8.50 -22.70
C ALA A 202 -49.79 -7.27 -23.34
N GLN A 203 -50.01 -6.19 -22.58
CA GLN A 203 -50.62 -4.95 -23.10
C GLN A 203 -49.68 -4.15 -24.02
N ALA A 204 -48.37 -4.15 -23.76
CA ALA A 204 -47.40 -3.38 -24.54
C ALA A 204 -46.96 -4.09 -25.85
N LEU A 205 -47.19 -5.40 -25.99
CA LEU A 205 -46.70 -6.17 -27.14
C LEU A 205 -47.37 -5.81 -28.46
N SER A 206 -48.70 -5.80 -28.53
CA SER A 206 -49.44 -5.51 -29.77
C SER A 206 -49.01 -4.18 -30.44
N PRO A 207 -49.00 -3.02 -29.74
CA PRO A 207 -48.52 -1.78 -30.35
C PRO A 207 -47.01 -1.78 -30.64
N ARG A 208 -46.21 -2.61 -29.96
CA ARG A 208 -44.78 -2.76 -30.27
C ARG A 208 -44.54 -3.59 -31.52
N PHE A 209 -45.27 -4.70 -31.70
CA PHE A 209 -45.21 -5.51 -32.93
C PHE A 209 -45.68 -4.71 -34.14
N GLN A 210 -46.73 -3.91 -34.02
CA GLN A 210 -47.14 -3.01 -35.10
C GLN A 210 -46.01 -2.04 -35.46
N ARG A 211 -45.43 -1.34 -34.49
CA ARG A 211 -44.28 -0.44 -34.73
C ARG A 211 -43.08 -1.14 -35.37
N LEU A 212 -42.76 -2.36 -34.95
CA LEU A 212 -41.67 -3.15 -35.53
C LEU A 212 -41.98 -3.60 -36.97
N ALA A 213 -43.25 -3.92 -37.27
CA ALA A 213 -43.69 -4.21 -38.63
C ALA A 213 -43.65 -2.97 -39.52
N ASP A 214 -44.11 -1.81 -39.02
CA ASP A 214 -44.07 -0.51 -39.71
C ASP A 214 -42.62 -0.09 -39.98
N GLN A 215 -41.74 -0.20 -38.98
CA GLN A 215 -40.30 0.06 -39.12
C GLN A 215 -39.65 -0.92 -40.11
N ARG A 216 -40.02 -2.22 -40.09
CA ARG A 216 -39.50 -3.20 -41.05
C ARG A 216 -39.91 -2.84 -42.47
N ALA A 217 -41.18 -2.48 -42.68
CA ALA A 217 -41.67 -2.02 -43.98
C ALA A 217 -40.97 -0.73 -44.45
N ALA A 218 -40.66 0.19 -43.53
CA ALA A 218 -39.89 1.40 -43.84
C ALA A 218 -38.44 1.08 -44.24
N VAL A 219 -37.76 0.17 -43.54
CA VAL A 219 -36.39 -0.28 -43.88
C VAL A 219 -36.37 -1.07 -45.18
N GLU A 220 -37.39 -1.91 -45.43
CA GLU A 220 -37.57 -2.65 -46.68
C GLU A 220 -37.83 -1.68 -47.86
N ALA A 221 -38.59 -0.60 -47.65
CA ALA A 221 -38.78 0.46 -48.65
C ALA A 221 -37.50 1.29 -48.87
N GLU A 222 -36.72 1.57 -47.83
CA GLU A 222 -35.41 2.23 -47.94
C GLU A 222 -34.44 1.35 -48.74
N ALA A 223 -34.37 0.04 -48.44
CA ALA A 223 -33.56 -0.93 -49.17
C ALA A 223 -34.00 -1.07 -50.64
N LYS A 224 -35.30 -1.03 -50.95
CA LYS A 224 -35.82 -1.00 -52.33
C LYS A 224 -35.43 0.27 -53.08
N THR A 225 -35.50 1.43 -52.43
CA THR A 225 -35.00 2.69 -53.01
C THR A 225 -33.51 2.61 -53.30
N ARG A 226 -32.68 2.09 -52.37
CA ARG A 226 -31.25 1.86 -52.61
C ARG A 226 -30.96 0.85 -53.72
N THR A 227 -31.74 -0.23 -53.78
CA THR A 227 -31.68 -1.23 -54.85
C THR A 227 -31.93 -0.59 -56.22
N ALA A 228 -32.94 0.29 -56.33
CA ALA A 228 -33.25 1.02 -57.56
C ALA A 228 -32.22 2.10 -57.92
N GLU A 229 -31.68 2.82 -56.94
CA GLU A 229 -30.65 3.85 -57.12
C GLU A 229 -29.29 3.28 -57.55
N LEU A 230 -28.92 2.11 -57.02
CA LEU A 230 -27.56 1.55 -57.11
C LEU A 230 -27.45 0.29 -57.98
N ALA A 231 -28.60 -0.29 -58.39
CA ALA A 231 -28.69 -1.57 -59.09
C ALA A 231 -28.03 -2.76 -58.34
N PHE A 232 -28.00 -2.71 -57.02
CA PHE A 232 -27.48 -3.79 -56.16
C PHE A 232 -28.62 -4.67 -55.63
N PRO A 233 -28.52 -6.01 -55.71
CA PRO A 233 -29.63 -6.89 -55.36
C PRO A 233 -29.89 -7.01 -53.85
N LEU A 234 -28.88 -6.76 -53.00
CA LEU A 234 -28.98 -6.76 -51.53
C LEU A 234 -29.63 -8.02 -50.94
N ASN A 235 -29.37 -9.18 -51.56
CA ASN A 235 -30.02 -10.46 -51.26
C ASN A 235 -29.95 -10.81 -49.76
N GLN A 236 -28.80 -10.64 -49.11
CA GLN A 236 -28.64 -10.96 -47.69
C GLN A 236 -29.49 -10.04 -46.81
N THR A 237 -29.56 -8.75 -47.13
CA THR A 237 -30.41 -7.77 -46.43
C THR A 237 -31.89 -8.15 -46.54
N TYR A 238 -32.35 -8.61 -47.70
CA TYR A 238 -33.73 -9.08 -47.88
C TYR A 238 -33.99 -10.41 -47.16
N GLU A 239 -33.03 -11.36 -47.18
CA GLU A 239 -33.13 -12.58 -46.38
C GLU A 239 -33.23 -12.30 -44.88
N GLU A 240 -32.45 -11.36 -44.35
CA GLU A 240 -32.52 -10.96 -42.95
C GLU A 240 -33.84 -10.27 -42.59
N LEU A 241 -34.36 -9.40 -43.47
CA LEU A 241 -35.67 -8.78 -43.29
C LEU A 241 -36.81 -9.81 -43.33
N GLU A 242 -36.73 -10.84 -44.19
CA GLU A 242 -37.72 -11.93 -44.24
C GLU A 242 -37.60 -12.87 -43.02
N ARG A 243 -36.39 -13.20 -42.56
CA ARG A 243 -36.16 -13.91 -41.29
C ARG A 243 -36.75 -13.13 -40.12
N LEU A 244 -36.50 -11.82 -40.04
CA LEU A 244 -37.10 -10.95 -39.02
C LEU A 244 -38.63 -10.88 -39.13
N ARG A 245 -39.19 -10.90 -40.34
CA ARG A 245 -40.64 -11.00 -40.54
C ARG A 245 -41.19 -12.30 -39.96
N GLN A 246 -40.54 -13.43 -40.21
CA GLN A 246 -40.95 -14.73 -39.68
C GLN A 246 -40.80 -14.80 -38.16
N GLU A 247 -39.69 -14.31 -37.59
CA GLU A 247 -39.48 -14.21 -36.14
C GLU A 247 -40.52 -13.31 -35.46
N LEU A 248 -40.85 -12.15 -36.05
CA LEU A 248 -41.88 -11.24 -35.54
C LEU A 248 -43.29 -11.83 -35.65
N GLN A 249 -43.60 -12.55 -36.74
CA GLN A 249 -44.88 -13.24 -36.88
C GLN A 249 -45.03 -14.35 -35.85
N GLN A 250 -44.02 -15.22 -35.70
CA GLN A 250 -43.98 -16.25 -34.68
C GLN A 250 -44.10 -15.66 -33.26
N ALA A 251 -43.41 -14.56 -32.97
CA ALA A 251 -43.52 -13.88 -31.68
C ALA A 251 -44.88 -13.20 -31.45
N SER A 252 -45.55 -12.73 -32.51
CA SER A 252 -46.92 -12.21 -32.47
C SER A 252 -47.93 -13.33 -32.18
N ASP A 253 -47.82 -14.47 -32.86
CA ASP A 253 -48.70 -15.62 -32.64
C ASP A 253 -48.49 -16.23 -31.23
N THR A 254 -47.24 -16.26 -30.77
CA THR A 254 -46.86 -16.68 -29.41
C THR A 254 -47.13 -15.59 -28.34
N SER A 255 -47.56 -14.38 -28.71
CA SER A 255 -47.73 -13.27 -27.75
C SER A 255 -48.87 -13.46 -26.74
N ARG A 256 -49.89 -14.24 -27.12
CA ARG A 256 -51.00 -14.62 -26.23
C ARG A 256 -50.57 -15.68 -25.18
N PRO A 257 -49.91 -16.80 -25.56
CA PRO A 257 -49.46 -17.80 -24.58
C PRO A 257 -48.15 -17.46 -23.82
N ASP A 258 -47.18 -16.75 -24.43
CA ASP A 258 -45.93 -16.33 -23.75
C ASP A 258 -45.56 -14.86 -24.01
N PRO A 259 -46.27 -13.89 -23.40
CA PRO A 259 -45.94 -12.48 -23.53
C PRO A 259 -44.50 -12.12 -23.08
N VAL A 260 -43.95 -12.79 -22.05
CA VAL A 260 -42.58 -12.50 -21.61
C VAL A 260 -41.54 -13.00 -22.63
N GLY A 261 -41.75 -14.17 -23.22
CA GLY A 261 -40.95 -14.68 -24.33
C GLY A 261 -41.03 -13.79 -25.57
N ALA A 262 -42.25 -13.43 -25.97
CA ALA A 262 -42.53 -12.53 -27.08
C ALA A 262 -41.87 -11.14 -26.89
N GLN A 263 -41.84 -10.60 -25.67
CA GLN A 263 -41.18 -9.32 -25.38
C GLN A 263 -39.66 -9.37 -25.59
N ARG A 264 -39.02 -10.50 -25.27
CA ARG A 264 -37.59 -10.72 -25.51
C ARG A 264 -37.30 -10.77 -27.02
N ILE A 265 -38.07 -11.54 -27.78
CA ILE A 265 -37.91 -11.64 -29.24
C ILE A 265 -38.11 -10.26 -29.89
N ALA A 266 -39.17 -9.53 -29.50
CA ALA A 266 -39.40 -8.17 -29.97
C ALA A 266 -38.22 -7.22 -29.71
N SER A 267 -37.54 -7.32 -28.55
CA SER A 267 -36.34 -6.51 -28.28
C SER A 267 -35.10 -6.91 -29.09
N GLN A 268 -34.95 -8.19 -29.40
CA GLN A 268 -33.85 -8.67 -30.25
C GLN A 268 -34.08 -8.28 -31.72
N ALA A 269 -35.32 -8.40 -32.20
CA ALA A 269 -35.74 -7.95 -33.51
C ALA A 269 -35.58 -6.42 -33.67
N GLU A 270 -35.90 -5.63 -32.65
CA GLU A 270 -35.68 -4.17 -32.65
C GLU A 270 -34.19 -3.81 -32.83
N ALA A 271 -33.30 -4.47 -32.08
CA ALA A 271 -31.85 -4.24 -32.19
C ALA A 271 -31.30 -4.67 -33.56
N ARG A 272 -31.73 -5.82 -34.09
CA ARG A 272 -31.37 -6.27 -35.45
C ARG A 272 -31.86 -5.30 -36.52
N LEU A 273 -33.12 -4.85 -36.42
CA LEU A 273 -33.70 -3.90 -37.37
C LEU A 273 -33.00 -2.54 -37.35
N GLN A 274 -32.56 -2.08 -36.17
CA GLN A 274 -31.71 -0.90 -36.04
C GLN A 274 -30.30 -1.11 -36.60
N SER A 275 -29.78 -2.34 -36.66
CA SER A 275 -28.57 -2.64 -37.44
C SER A 275 -28.86 -2.50 -38.93
N ILE A 276 -29.80 -3.29 -39.45
CA ILE A 276 -30.12 -3.33 -40.88
C ILE A 276 -30.47 -1.92 -41.41
N SER A 277 -31.19 -1.09 -40.66
CA SER A 277 -31.47 0.30 -41.06
C SER A 277 -30.22 1.19 -41.16
N ARG A 278 -29.20 0.97 -40.30
CA ARG A 278 -27.90 1.66 -40.42
C ARG A 278 -27.11 1.09 -41.59
N ASP A 279 -27.11 -0.23 -41.74
CA ASP A 279 -26.40 -0.94 -42.80
C ASP A 279 -26.88 -0.48 -44.19
N VAL A 280 -28.20 -0.40 -44.40
CA VAL A 280 -28.83 0.15 -45.63
C VAL A 280 -28.45 1.62 -45.90
N LYS A 281 -28.20 2.42 -44.87
CA LYS A 281 -27.74 3.83 -45.01
C LYS A 281 -26.25 3.90 -45.34
N ASP A 282 -25.45 3.05 -44.72
CA ASP A 282 -23.99 3.01 -44.88
C ASP A 282 -23.55 2.48 -46.25
N ILE A 283 -24.41 1.75 -47.00
CA ILE A 283 -24.13 1.34 -48.40
C ILE A 283 -23.61 2.51 -49.24
N GLY A 284 -24.23 3.68 -49.14
CA GLY A 284 -23.83 4.86 -49.90
C GLY A 284 -22.44 5.40 -49.50
N VAL A 285 -22.05 5.24 -48.23
CA VAL A 285 -20.74 5.63 -47.72
C VAL A 285 -19.66 4.70 -48.27
N TYR A 286 -19.85 3.38 -48.14
CA TYR A 286 -18.88 2.39 -48.64
C TYR A 286 -18.80 2.34 -50.17
N LEU A 287 -19.90 2.61 -50.88
CA LEU A 287 -19.85 2.77 -52.35
C LEU A 287 -19.02 3.98 -52.76
N ASN A 288 -19.14 5.11 -52.06
CA ASN A 288 -18.31 6.29 -52.32
C ASN A 288 -16.84 6.02 -51.94
N GLU A 289 -16.58 5.26 -50.88
CA GLU A 289 -15.24 4.82 -50.53
C GLU A 289 -14.61 3.90 -51.61
N TYR A 290 -15.39 2.98 -52.18
CA TYR A 290 -14.98 2.15 -53.31
C TYR A 290 -14.71 2.99 -54.57
N ARG A 291 -15.61 3.94 -54.90
CA ARG A 291 -15.41 4.88 -56.03
C ARG A 291 -14.15 5.74 -55.86
N ALA A 292 -13.78 6.08 -54.63
CA ALA A 292 -12.54 6.79 -54.32
C ALA A 292 -11.29 5.88 -54.25
N PHE A 293 -11.44 4.56 -54.19
CA PHE A 293 -10.33 3.62 -54.04
C PHE A 293 -9.28 3.70 -55.17
N PRO A 294 -9.62 3.74 -56.48
CA PRO A 294 -8.62 3.88 -57.54
C PRO A 294 -7.72 5.11 -57.36
N GLY A 295 -8.29 6.25 -56.99
CA GLY A 295 -7.53 7.48 -56.70
C GLY A 295 -6.62 7.33 -55.48
N ARG A 296 -7.07 6.67 -54.40
CA ARG A 296 -6.22 6.36 -53.23
C ARG A 296 -5.10 5.39 -53.57
N LEU A 297 -5.40 4.35 -54.35
CA LEU A 297 -4.45 3.34 -54.82
C LEU A 297 -3.35 3.98 -55.68
N ASP A 298 -3.71 4.84 -56.63
CA ASP A 298 -2.74 5.49 -57.50
C ASP A 298 -1.92 6.56 -56.78
N GLN A 299 -2.50 7.28 -55.79
CA GLN A 299 -1.73 8.12 -54.87
C GLN A 299 -0.72 7.30 -54.04
N ALA A 300 -1.09 6.11 -53.57
CA ALA A 300 -0.20 5.23 -52.82
C ALA A 300 0.93 4.70 -53.72
N LYS A 301 0.61 4.20 -54.93
CA LYS A 301 1.59 3.79 -55.94
C LYS A 301 2.55 4.92 -56.30
N ALA A 302 2.05 6.14 -56.53
CA ALA A 302 2.88 7.29 -56.87
C ALA A 302 3.84 7.67 -55.72
N LYS A 303 3.39 7.58 -54.46
CA LYS A 303 4.25 7.79 -53.28
C LYS A 303 5.31 6.70 -53.16
N VAL A 304 4.94 5.42 -53.28
CA VAL A 304 5.88 4.29 -53.26
C VAL A 304 6.91 4.44 -54.38
N LYS A 305 6.47 4.65 -55.63
CA LYS A 305 7.35 4.87 -56.78
C LYS A 305 8.32 6.03 -56.57
N LYS A 306 7.83 7.19 -56.11
CA LYS A 306 8.69 8.35 -55.82
C LYS A 306 9.76 8.02 -54.77
N LEU A 307 9.39 7.34 -53.68
CA LEU A 307 10.34 6.94 -52.64
C LEU A 307 11.36 5.93 -53.15
N VAL A 308 10.93 4.96 -53.96
CA VAL A 308 11.80 3.96 -54.61
C VAL A 308 12.79 4.63 -55.55
N GLU A 309 12.37 5.63 -56.33
CA GLU A 309 13.24 6.39 -57.25
C GLU A 309 14.20 7.32 -56.50
N GLU A 310 13.70 8.14 -55.57
CA GLU A 310 14.49 9.08 -54.75
C GLU A 310 15.53 8.33 -53.89
N HIS A 311 15.16 7.17 -53.36
CA HIS A 311 16.01 6.35 -52.50
C HIS A 311 16.62 5.12 -53.18
N ARG A 312 16.53 4.96 -54.51
CA ARG A 312 17.11 3.82 -55.27
C ARG A 312 16.86 2.45 -54.59
N LEU A 313 15.61 2.20 -54.19
CA LEU A 313 15.27 1.02 -53.40
C LEU A 313 15.10 -0.22 -54.30
N ASN A 314 15.92 -1.24 -54.07
CA ASN A 314 15.76 -2.56 -54.66
C ASN A 314 14.77 -3.33 -53.78
N LEU A 315 13.53 -3.49 -54.25
CA LEU A 315 12.41 -4.09 -53.53
C LEU A 315 12.52 -5.63 -53.41
N LEU A 316 13.68 -6.12 -52.94
CA LEU A 316 14.00 -7.56 -52.86
C LEU A 316 13.40 -8.21 -51.61
N HIS A 317 13.47 -7.52 -50.48
CA HIS A 317 13.00 -8.01 -49.16
C HIS A 317 11.71 -7.36 -48.68
N ILE A 318 11.21 -6.35 -49.40
CA ILE A 318 9.92 -5.70 -49.13
C ILE A 318 9.06 -5.71 -50.38
N ASP A 319 7.79 -6.11 -50.24
CA ASP A 319 6.82 -6.10 -51.34
C ASP A 319 5.68 -5.09 -51.09
N PRO A 320 5.95 -3.79 -51.28
CA PRO A 320 4.91 -2.78 -51.23
C PRO A 320 3.92 -2.92 -52.40
N TYR A 321 4.31 -3.52 -53.53
CA TYR A 321 3.43 -3.67 -54.68
C TYR A 321 2.45 -4.84 -54.53
N GLY A 322 2.86 -5.95 -53.90
CA GLY A 322 1.98 -7.03 -53.45
C GLY A 322 0.94 -6.53 -52.46
N SER A 323 1.35 -5.74 -51.47
CA SER A 323 0.41 -5.08 -50.54
C SER A 323 -0.64 -4.21 -51.26
N LEU A 324 -0.25 -3.49 -52.33
CA LEU A 324 -1.15 -2.70 -53.16
C LEU A 324 -2.01 -3.56 -54.12
N ALA A 325 -1.54 -4.75 -54.51
CA ALA A 325 -2.29 -5.72 -55.30
C ALA A 325 -3.33 -6.48 -54.46
N ASP A 326 -2.98 -6.89 -53.24
CA ASP A 326 -3.92 -7.45 -52.26
C ASP A 326 -4.99 -6.43 -51.87
N ALA A 327 -4.61 -5.17 -51.65
CA ALA A 327 -5.58 -4.09 -51.41
C ALA A 327 -6.56 -3.92 -52.59
N ARG A 328 -6.09 -4.15 -53.83
CA ARG A 328 -6.96 -4.14 -55.01
C ARG A 328 -7.90 -5.36 -55.03
N ARG A 329 -7.40 -6.57 -54.84
CA ARG A 329 -8.25 -7.79 -54.80
C ARG A 329 -9.34 -7.65 -53.73
N LEU A 330 -8.95 -7.27 -52.51
CA LEU A 330 -9.89 -7.04 -51.41
C LEU A 330 -10.90 -5.91 -51.70
N SER A 331 -10.53 -4.89 -52.49
CA SER A 331 -11.50 -3.86 -52.92
C SER A 331 -12.53 -4.39 -53.92
N GLU A 332 -12.13 -5.35 -54.77
CA GLU A 332 -13.01 -6.03 -55.72
C GLU A 332 -13.95 -6.99 -54.96
N ASP A 333 -13.43 -7.76 -53.99
CA ASP A 333 -14.22 -8.59 -53.06
C ASP A 333 -15.24 -7.74 -52.25
N MET A 334 -14.81 -6.57 -51.76
CA MET A 334 -15.68 -5.63 -51.04
C MET A 334 -16.86 -5.13 -51.88
N LEU A 335 -16.72 -5.03 -53.20
CA LEU A 335 -17.84 -4.66 -54.09
C LEU A 335 -18.87 -5.80 -54.18
N GLU A 336 -18.44 -7.06 -54.20
CA GLU A 336 -19.37 -8.20 -54.22
C GLU A 336 -20.14 -8.33 -52.89
N GLU A 337 -19.47 -8.16 -51.74
CA GLU A 337 -20.14 -8.13 -50.43
C GLU A 337 -21.10 -6.93 -50.31
N LEU A 338 -20.75 -5.77 -50.90
CA LEU A 338 -21.63 -4.59 -50.95
C LEU A 338 -22.87 -4.82 -51.84
N LYS A 339 -22.73 -5.55 -52.95
CA LYS A 339 -23.88 -5.98 -53.79
C LYS A 339 -24.75 -7.00 -53.06
N ALA A 340 -24.15 -7.90 -52.28
CA ALA A 340 -24.85 -8.90 -51.49
C ALA A 340 -25.60 -8.29 -50.29
N GLY A 341 -25.13 -7.15 -49.78
CA GLY A 341 -25.72 -6.43 -48.63
C GLY A 341 -25.05 -6.74 -47.28
N ASN A 342 -23.82 -7.25 -47.29
CA ASN A 342 -23.10 -7.75 -46.13
C ASN A 342 -22.20 -6.67 -45.49
N LEU A 343 -22.81 -5.68 -44.84
CA LEU A 343 -22.09 -4.48 -44.41
C LEU A 343 -21.07 -4.74 -43.29
N GLU A 344 -21.22 -5.79 -42.49
CA GLU A 344 -20.23 -6.20 -41.50
C GLU A 344 -18.93 -6.66 -42.19
N GLN A 345 -19.01 -7.50 -43.22
CA GLN A 345 -17.81 -7.87 -43.98
C GLN A 345 -17.23 -6.68 -44.73
N VAL A 346 -18.05 -5.86 -45.40
CA VAL A 346 -17.60 -4.62 -46.05
C VAL A 346 -16.84 -3.71 -45.09
N ARG A 347 -17.32 -3.50 -43.86
CA ARG A 347 -16.62 -2.73 -42.81
C ARG A 347 -15.23 -3.29 -42.54
N THR A 348 -15.11 -4.60 -42.37
CA THR A 348 -13.81 -5.25 -42.10
C THR A 348 -12.85 -5.17 -43.30
N THR A 349 -13.35 -5.42 -44.52
CA THR A 349 -12.55 -5.37 -45.74
C THR A 349 -12.11 -3.95 -46.08
N ALA A 350 -12.96 -2.94 -45.91
CA ALA A 350 -12.60 -1.53 -46.09
C ALA A 350 -11.46 -1.08 -45.15
N ALA A 351 -11.50 -1.54 -43.89
CA ALA A 351 -10.44 -1.29 -42.92
C ALA A 351 -9.12 -2.00 -43.30
N GLN A 352 -9.19 -3.25 -43.79
CA GLN A 352 -8.02 -3.99 -44.29
C GLN A 352 -7.41 -3.36 -45.55
N VAL A 353 -8.23 -2.97 -46.53
CA VAL A 353 -7.79 -2.27 -47.74
C VAL A 353 -7.08 -0.97 -47.36
N SER A 354 -7.66 -0.18 -46.45
CA SER A 354 -7.05 1.05 -45.95
C SER A 354 -5.74 0.81 -45.19
N SER A 355 -5.63 -0.29 -44.42
CA SER A 355 -4.40 -0.64 -43.71
C SER A 355 -3.29 -1.10 -44.66
N LEU A 356 -3.60 -1.86 -45.71
CA LEU A 356 -2.65 -2.30 -46.73
C LEU A 356 -2.10 -1.14 -47.57
N LEU A 357 -2.96 -0.23 -48.03
CA LEU A 357 -2.54 1.00 -48.72
C LEU A 357 -1.57 1.83 -47.87
N LYS A 358 -1.84 1.93 -46.57
CA LYS A 358 -0.99 2.63 -45.60
C LYS A 358 0.33 1.89 -45.37
N ALA A 359 0.28 0.57 -45.14
CA ALA A 359 1.43 -0.27 -44.86
C ALA A 359 2.45 -0.25 -46.01
N ALA A 360 1.99 -0.31 -47.27
CA ALA A 360 2.87 -0.23 -48.44
C ALA A 360 3.70 1.07 -48.46
N VAL A 361 3.06 2.21 -48.15
CA VAL A 361 3.72 3.51 -48.06
C VAL A 361 4.67 3.58 -46.86
N GLU A 362 4.22 3.16 -45.68
CA GLU A 362 5.02 3.21 -44.44
C GLU A 362 6.24 2.28 -44.47
N MET A 363 6.11 1.08 -45.05
CA MET A 363 7.20 0.13 -45.29
C MET A 363 8.28 0.76 -46.19
N THR A 364 7.86 1.36 -47.30
CA THR A 364 8.78 2.04 -48.23
C THR A 364 9.44 3.26 -47.58
N GLN A 365 8.69 4.06 -46.80
CA GLN A 365 9.23 5.19 -46.03
C GLN A 365 10.25 4.76 -44.96
N ARG A 366 10.01 3.63 -44.30
CA ARG A 366 10.93 3.07 -43.29
C ARG A 366 12.25 2.65 -43.92
N HIS A 367 12.21 1.90 -45.03
CA HIS A 367 13.40 1.52 -45.79
C HIS A 367 14.17 2.75 -46.31
N ALA A 368 13.45 3.71 -46.87
CA ALA A 368 14.00 5.01 -47.28
C ALA A 368 14.73 5.75 -46.15
N ALA A 369 14.19 5.71 -44.92
CA ALA A 369 14.81 6.29 -43.73
C ALA A 369 16.03 5.47 -43.25
N PHE A 370 15.95 4.14 -43.28
CA PHE A 370 17.06 3.26 -42.87
C PHE A 370 18.24 3.36 -43.83
N ARG A 371 18.03 3.47 -45.15
CA ARG A 371 19.10 3.79 -46.12
C ARG A 371 19.86 5.08 -45.77
N ARG A 372 19.18 6.09 -45.21
CA ARG A 372 19.80 7.35 -44.74
C ARG A 372 20.46 7.25 -43.36
N LYS A 373 20.03 6.33 -42.50
CA LYS A 373 20.46 6.23 -41.09
C LYS A 373 21.54 5.16 -40.86
N ASN A 374 21.37 3.96 -41.42
CA ASN A 374 22.25 2.82 -41.18
C ASN A 374 23.72 3.12 -41.49
N PRO A 375 24.10 3.82 -42.58
CA PRO A 375 25.51 4.19 -42.82
C PRO A 375 26.12 5.07 -41.71
N LYS A 376 25.33 5.97 -41.11
CA LYS A 376 25.78 6.82 -40.00
C LYS A 376 25.95 6.03 -38.71
N ASP A 377 25.03 5.12 -38.44
CA ASP A 377 25.08 4.26 -37.26
C ASP A 377 26.19 3.20 -37.39
N ILE A 378 26.48 2.69 -38.59
CA ILE A 378 27.67 1.86 -38.89
C ILE A 378 28.96 2.63 -38.55
N GLN A 379 29.10 3.88 -39.03
CA GLN A 379 30.26 4.72 -38.69
C GLN A 379 30.34 4.99 -37.17
N HIS A 380 29.20 5.16 -36.50
CA HIS A 380 29.16 5.35 -35.05
C HIS A 380 29.61 4.09 -34.30
N VAL A 381 29.13 2.90 -34.69
CA VAL A 381 29.56 1.60 -34.17
C VAL A 381 31.07 1.40 -34.40
N GLN A 382 31.59 1.69 -35.60
CA GLN A 382 33.02 1.63 -35.90
C GLN A 382 33.86 2.52 -34.97
N LYS A 383 33.43 3.79 -34.77
CA LYS A 383 34.08 4.72 -33.84
C LYS A 383 34.05 4.18 -32.41
N LYS A 384 32.90 3.67 -31.97
CA LYS A 384 32.69 3.13 -30.62
C LYS A 384 33.53 1.88 -30.34
N LEU A 385 33.66 0.98 -31.32
CA LEU A 385 34.56 -0.17 -31.23
C LEU A 385 36.03 0.26 -31.11
N TRP A 386 36.46 1.29 -31.84
CA TRP A 386 37.80 1.85 -31.71
C TRP A 386 38.04 2.54 -30.35
N GLU A 387 37.06 3.30 -29.85
CA GLU A 387 37.08 3.89 -28.50
C GLU A 387 37.17 2.81 -27.41
N TYR A 388 36.41 1.72 -27.55
CA TYR A 388 36.42 0.58 -26.64
C TYR A 388 37.78 -0.12 -26.63
N ARG A 389 38.34 -0.47 -27.79
CA ARG A 389 39.68 -1.10 -27.93
C ARG A 389 40.77 -0.25 -27.29
N THR A 390 40.73 1.07 -27.51
CA THR A 390 41.70 2.01 -26.94
C THR A 390 41.59 2.05 -25.40
N THR A 391 40.37 2.01 -24.88
CA THR A 391 40.10 1.99 -23.44
C THR A 391 40.45 0.65 -22.78
N ASP A 392 40.20 -0.48 -23.47
CA ASP A 392 40.60 -1.83 -23.06
C ASP A 392 42.12 -1.95 -22.96
N ALA A 393 42.85 -1.55 -24.00
CA ALA A 393 44.32 -1.54 -24.00
C ALA A 393 44.91 -0.70 -22.84
N ALA A 394 44.27 0.42 -22.48
CA ALA A 394 44.66 1.23 -21.33
C ALA A 394 44.27 0.62 -19.97
N LEU A 395 43.18 -0.15 -19.92
CA LEU A 395 42.68 -0.80 -18.70
C LEU A 395 43.42 -2.12 -18.40
N ALA A 396 43.83 -2.86 -19.42
CA ALA A 396 44.56 -4.14 -19.34
C ALA A 396 45.75 -4.15 -18.35
N PRO A 397 46.69 -3.17 -18.33
CA PRO A 397 47.78 -3.16 -17.36
C PRO A 397 47.31 -2.91 -15.91
N ALA A 398 46.26 -2.10 -15.71
CA ALA A 398 45.68 -1.89 -14.37
C ALA A 398 44.99 -3.18 -13.86
N LEU A 399 44.25 -3.84 -14.74
CA LEU A 399 43.62 -5.14 -14.51
C LEU A 399 44.65 -6.25 -14.20
N ALA A 400 45.77 -6.31 -14.93
CA ALA A 400 46.85 -7.25 -14.67
C ALA A 400 47.51 -7.02 -13.30
N ARG A 401 47.81 -5.75 -12.97
CA ARG A 401 48.32 -5.35 -11.64
C ARG A 401 47.34 -5.73 -10.52
N THR A 402 46.04 -5.50 -10.71
CA THR A 402 45.01 -5.85 -9.71
C THR A 402 45.02 -7.34 -9.39
N ARG A 403 45.20 -8.20 -10.40
CA ARG A 403 45.32 -9.66 -10.23
C ARG A 403 46.60 -10.11 -9.54
N GLN A 404 47.68 -9.34 -9.63
CA GLN A 404 48.94 -9.61 -8.92
C GLN A 404 48.89 -9.10 -7.47
N CYS A 405 48.29 -7.93 -7.26
CA CYS A 405 48.26 -7.26 -5.96
C CYS A 405 47.16 -7.78 -5.03
N TYR A 406 45.98 -8.16 -5.53
CA TYR A 406 44.83 -8.48 -4.68
C TYR A 406 44.37 -9.94 -4.80
N ALA A 407 43.85 -10.48 -3.70
CA ALA A 407 43.29 -11.82 -3.66
C ALA A 407 42.05 -11.94 -4.58
N GLN A 408 41.87 -13.15 -5.12
CA GLN A 408 40.87 -13.47 -6.15
C GLN A 408 39.43 -13.08 -5.76
N GLU A 409 39.10 -13.18 -4.46
CA GLU A 409 37.83 -12.78 -3.87
C GLU A 409 37.40 -11.33 -4.18
N HIS A 410 38.37 -10.43 -4.42
CA HIS A 410 38.10 -9.00 -4.65
C HIS A 410 37.84 -8.64 -6.12
N TRP A 411 38.16 -9.51 -7.08
CA TRP A 411 38.10 -9.16 -8.51
C TRP A 411 37.49 -10.23 -9.42
N GLN A 412 37.26 -11.47 -8.96
CA GLN A 412 36.83 -12.58 -9.83
C GLN A 412 35.49 -12.34 -10.52
N ASP A 413 34.47 -11.86 -9.81
CA ASP A 413 33.12 -11.63 -10.38
C ASP A 413 33.16 -10.53 -11.46
N MET A 414 33.78 -9.39 -11.13
CA MET A 414 34.04 -8.30 -12.07
C MET A 414 34.77 -8.81 -13.34
N TRP A 415 35.79 -9.65 -13.18
CA TRP A 415 36.53 -10.23 -14.30
C TRP A 415 35.66 -11.16 -15.17
N SER A 416 34.83 -11.99 -14.55
CA SER A 416 33.91 -12.89 -15.26
C SER A 416 32.95 -12.10 -16.16
N ARG A 417 32.35 -11.05 -15.60
CA ARG A 417 31.45 -10.13 -16.34
C ARG A 417 32.17 -9.40 -17.46
N TYR A 418 33.39 -8.90 -17.19
CA TYR A 418 34.25 -8.27 -18.20
C TYR A 418 34.53 -9.20 -19.39
N GLY A 419 34.91 -10.46 -19.12
CA GLY A 419 35.20 -11.47 -20.15
C GLY A 419 33.98 -12.00 -20.91
N ILE A 420 32.76 -11.77 -20.42
CA ILE A 420 31.52 -11.98 -21.21
C ILE A 420 31.36 -10.83 -22.21
N ILE A 421 31.48 -9.60 -21.73
CA ILE A 421 31.33 -8.38 -22.54
C ILE A 421 32.40 -8.26 -23.62
N ASP A 422 33.67 -8.51 -23.32
CA ASP A 422 34.76 -8.53 -24.31
C ASP A 422 34.50 -9.53 -25.45
N ARG A 423 33.97 -10.72 -25.15
CA ARG A 423 33.56 -11.69 -26.17
C ARG A 423 32.41 -11.17 -27.04
N HIS A 424 31.42 -10.49 -26.45
CA HIS A 424 30.36 -9.85 -27.23
C HIS A 424 30.90 -8.73 -28.12
N VAL A 425 31.84 -7.91 -27.64
CA VAL A 425 32.49 -6.89 -28.49
C VAL A 425 33.23 -7.52 -29.67
N LYS A 426 34.00 -8.58 -29.44
CA LYS A 426 34.67 -9.34 -30.52
C LYS A 426 33.69 -9.98 -31.51
N GLN A 427 32.53 -10.44 -31.04
CA GLN A 427 31.45 -10.91 -31.93
C GLN A 427 30.87 -9.78 -32.78
N MET A 428 30.62 -8.60 -32.19
CA MET A 428 30.14 -7.43 -32.94
C MET A 428 31.13 -7.00 -34.04
N GLU A 429 32.44 -7.05 -33.76
CA GLU A 429 33.48 -6.76 -34.77
C GLU A 429 33.46 -7.75 -35.95
N GLN A 430 33.15 -9.02 -35.71
CA GLN A 430 33.01 -10.04 -36.75
C GLN A 430 31.70 -9.92 -37.54
N GLN A 431 30.63 -9.44 -36.91
CA GLN A 431 29.32 -9.25 -37.51
C GLN A 431 29.19 -7.94 -38.29
N LEU A 432 29.95 -6.91 -37.94
CA LEU A 432 29.84 -5.58 -38.55
C LEU A 432 30.06 -5.54 -40.08
N PRO A 433 30.98 -6.32 -40.69
CA PRO A 433 31.08 -6.42 -42.14
C PRO A 433 29.81 -6.98 -42.80
N GLU A 434 29.12 -7.91 -42.15
CA GLU A 434 27.87 -8.49 -42.64
C GLU A 434 26.70 -7.49 -42.52
N VAL A 435 26.60 -6.79 -41.39
CA VAL A 435 25.64 -5.68 -41.20
C VAL A 435 25.85 -4.56 -42.23
N LYS A 436 27.11 -4.31 -42.61
CA LYS A 436 27.44 -3.38 -43.69
C LYS A 436 26.93 -3.91 -45.04
N ARG A 437 27.23 -5.16 -45.39
CA ARG A 437 26.76 -5.83 -46.61
C ARG A 437 25.23 -5.78 -46.74
N GLN A 438 24.52 -6.08 -45.66
CA GLN A 438 23.05 -5.99 -45.59
C GLN A 438 22.53 -4.57 -45.86
N SER A 439 23.26 -3.54 -45.43
CA SER A 439 22.92 -2.13 -45.65
C SER A 439 23.48 -1.53 -46.96
N ASP A 440 24.23 -2.29 -47.77
CA ASP A 440 24.79 -1.80 -49.04
C ASP A 440 23.72 -1.79 -50.16
N GLU A 441 23.96 -1.02 -51.23
CA GLU A 441 22.97 -0.76 -52.29
C GLU A 441 22.56 -2.02 -53.09
N GLU A 442 23.34 -3.09 -53.03
CA GLU A 442 23.04 -4.35 -53.72
C GLU A 442 22.05 -5.24 -52.96
N HIS A 443 22.22 -5.39 -51.64
CA HIS A 443 21.45 -6.33 -50.82
C HIS A 443 20.20 -5.67 -50.20
N GLN A 444 20.34 -4.44 -49.68
CA GLN A 444 19.25 -3.62 -49.13
C GLN A 444 18.35 -4.29 -48.06
N ASP A 445 18.87 -5.21 -47.26
CA ASP A 445 18.20 -5.73 -46.07
C ASP A 445 18.34 -4.73 -44.91
N TYR A 446 17.66 -3.58 -45.08
CA TYR A 446 17.75 -2.46 -44.17
C TYR A 446 17.13 -2.73 -42.79
N ASP A 447 16.13 -3.62 -42.70
CA ASP A 447 15.46 -3.97 -41.44
C ASP A 447 16.37 -4.87 -40.59
N THR A 448 16.99 -5.92 -41.15
CA THR A 448 17.94 -6.79 -40.43
C THR A 448 19.19 -6.00 -40.00
N ALA A 449 19.73 -5.19 -40.91
CA ALA A 449 20.86 -4.30 -40.59
C ALA A 449 20.49 -3.31 -39.48
N ARG A 450 19.27 -2.73 -39.49
CA ARG A 450 18.78 -1.84 -38.43
C ARG A 450 18.76 -2.54 -37.07
N SER A 451 18.14 -3.71 -37.01
CA SER A 451 17.99 -4.47 -35.77
C SER A 451 19.35 -4.85 -35.17
N SER A 452 20.29 -5.25 -36.03
CA SER A 452 21.66 -5.58 -35.63
C SER A 452 22.43 -4.35 -35.14
N LEU A 453 22.29 -3.19 -35.79
CA LEU A 453 22.91 -1.93 -35.34
C LEU A 453 22.36 -1.46 -33.98
N ASP A 454 21.06 -1.59 -33.74
CA ASP A 454 20.45 -1.20 -32.46
C ASP A 454 20.90 -2.11 -31.31
N ASP A 455 21.02 -3.43 -31.52
CA ASP A 455 21.61 -4.37 -30.55
C ASP A 455 23.10 -4.10 -30.31
N MET A 456 23.88 -3.86 -31.38
CA MET A 456 25.31 -3.49 -31.27
C MET A 456 25.50 -2.21 -30.44
N LEU A 457 24.72 -1.17 -30.70
CA LEU A 457 24.78 0.10 -29.97
C LEU A 457 24.35 -0.05 -28.51
N ALA A 458 23.43 -0.96 -28.19
CA ALA A 458 23.06 -1.26 -26.81
C ALA A 458 24.21 -1.96 -26.06
N ARG A 459 24.77 -3.03 -26.64
CA ARG A 459 25.91 -3.78 -26.08
C ARG A 459 27.17 -2.92 -25.90
N LEU A 460 27.43 -1.98 -26.81
CA LEU A 460 28.55 -1.05 -26.68
C LEU A 460 28.42 -0.13 -25.47
N ARG A 461 27.21 0.34 -25.13
CA ARG A 461 26.98 1.13 -23.90
C ARG A 461 27.20 0.31 -22.64
N GLU A 462 26.73 -0.94 -22.61
CA GLU A 462 26.99 -1.89 -21.53
C GLU A 462 28.51 -2.13 -21.37
N ALA A 463 29.23 -2.23 -22.48
CA ALA A 463 30.68 -2.42 -22.49
C ALA A 463 31.46 -1.21 -21.94
N GLU A 464 31.06 0.01 -22.31
CA GLU A 464 31.58 1.26 -21.75
C GLU A 464 31.27 1.43 -20.27
N GLU A 465 30.09 0.98 -19.82
CA GLU A 465 29.73 0.98 -18.40
C GLU A 465 30.57 -0.03 -17.63
N MET A 466 30.78 -1.24 -18.15
CA MET A 466 31.63 -2.24 -17.51
C MET A 466 33.09 -1.78 -17.42
N GLN A 467 33.64 -1.11 -18.44
CA GLN A 467 34.98 -0.52 -18.37
C GLN A 467 35.09 0.56 -17.28
N ARG A 468 34.07 1.41 -17.12
CA ARG A 468 34.01 2.41 -16.04
C ARG A 468 33.90 1.75 -14.66
N ASN A 469 33.05 0.73 -14.52
CA ASN A 469 32.89 -0.03 -13.28
C ASN A 469 34.18 -0.76 -12.88
N CYS A 470 34.89 -1.35 -13.85
CA CYS A 470 36.20 -1.97 -13.61
C CYS A 470 37.22 -0.94 -13.10
N ARG A 471 37.30 0.24 -13.73
CA ARG A 471 38.20 1.31 -13.28
C ARG A 471 37.87 1.76 -11.85
N SER A 472 36.60 2.03 -11.56
CA SER A 472 36.15 2.45 -10.24
C SER A 472 36.43 1.40 -9.17
N ALA A 473 36.24 0.11 -9.47
CA ALA A 473 36.54 -0.98 -8.55
C ALA A 473 38.04 -1.08 -8.24
N ILE A 474 38.92 -0.94 -9.26
CA ILE A 474 40.38 -0.89 -9.05
C ILE A 474 40.76 0.30 -8.15
N GLU A 475 40.24 1.49 -8.45
CA GLU A 475 40.46 2.70 -7.63
C GLU A 475 39.91 2.58 -6.19
N GLN A 476 38.88 1.76 -5.97
CA GLN A 476 38.35 1.46 -4.63
C GLN A 476 39.26 0.49 -3.86
N LEU A 477 39.79 -0.54 -4.52
CA LEU A 477 40.77 -1.47 -3.93
C LEU A 477 42.05 -0.74 -3.52
N ASP A 478 42.61 0.10 -4.42
CA ASP A 478 43.82 0.88 -4.16
C ASP A 478 43.63 1.90 -3.03
N ARG A 479 42.47 2.59 -2.99
CA ARG A 479 42.13 3.49 -1.86
C ARG A 479 41.90 2.74 -0.55
N GLY A 480 41.25 1.58 -0.58
CA GLY A 480 41.05 0.72 0.58
C GLY A 480 42.38 0.26 1.18
N TYR A 481 43.28 -0.25 0.33
CA TYR A 481 44.64 -0.62 0.70
C TYR A 481 45.41 0.55 1.32
N GLY A 482 45.42 1.72 0.66
CA GLY A 482 46.09 2.93 1.15
C GLY A 482 45.55 3.39 2.51
N SER A 483 44.23 3.34 2.72
CA SER A 483 43.59 3.69 3.98
C SER A 483 43.99 2.73 5.12
N LEU A 484 43.99 1.43 4.86
CA LEU A 484 44.39 0.43 5.85
C LEU A 484 45.86 0.57 6.26
N LYS A 485 46.74 0.83 5.30
CA LYS A 485 48.17 1.09 5.57
C LYS A 485 48.36 2.38 6.39
N SER A 486 47.67 3.47 6.03
CA SER A 486 47.74 4.72 6.79
C SER A 486 47.23 4.55 8.24
N ARG A 487 46.14 3.80 8.45
CA ARG A 487 45.63 3.47 9.79
C ARG A 487 46.62 2.66 10.63
N GLN A 488 47.34 1.69 10.03
CA GLN A 488 48.42 0.97 10.70
C GLN A 488 49.54 1.92 11.15
N GLU A 489 50.00 2.81 10.26
CA GLU A 489 51.05 3.79 10.54
C GLU A 489 50.62 4.77 11.66
N GLN A 490 49.35 5.22 11.66
CA GLN A 490 48.76 6.04 12.72
C GLN A 490 48.71 5.31 14.07
N ALA A 491 48.23 4.06 14.10
CA ALA A 491 48.17 3.24 15.32
C ALA A 491 49.57 3.03 15.92
N ARG A 492 50.58 2.79 15.07
CA ARG A 492 51.97 2.69 15.50
C ARG A 492 52.51 4.02 16.06
N SER A 493 52.24 5.14 15.40
CA SER A 493 52.64 6.47 15.88
C SER A 493 52.01 6.79 17.25
N ALA A 494 50.75 6.42 17.47
CA ALA A 494 50.07 6.56 18.75
C ALA A 494 50.72 5.72 19.87
N LEU A 495 51.09 4.47 19.58
CA LEU A 495 51.87 3.62 20.50
C LEU A 495 53.22 4.24 20.84
N ASP A 496 54.00 4.66 19.83
CA ASP A 496 55.32 5.28 20.03
C ASP A 496 55.23 6.58 20.84
N ALA A 497 54.18 7.38 20.64
CA ALA A 497 53.89 8.59 21.43
C ALA A 497 53.55 8.23 22.90
N ALA A 498 52.70 7.23 23.12
CA ALA A 498 52.35 6.77 24.45
C ALA A 498 53.58 6.21 25.21
N VAL A 499 54.45 5.43 24.55
CA VAL A 499 55.72 4.95 25.12
C VAL A 499 56.66 6.10 25.48
N LYS A 500 56.75 7.15 24.64
CA LYS A 500 57.52 8.37 24.96
C LYS A 500 56.96 9.06 26.20
N LEU A 501 55.64 9.18 26.36
CA LEU A 501 55.01 9.77 27.55
C LEU A 501 55.31 8.97 28.83
N VAL A 502 55.27 7.63 28.78
CA VAL A 502 55.66 6.75 29.90
C VAL A 502 57.10 7.02 30.33
N LYS A 503 58.03 7.04 29.36
CA LYS A 503 59.47 7.25 29.61
C LYS A 503 59.76 8.65 30.16
N GLN A 504 59.23 9.70 29.53
CA GLN A 504 59.44 11.10 29.95
C GLN A 504 58.91 11.39 31.35
N ASN A 505 57.75 10.83 31.71
CA ASN A 505 57.12 11.07 33.01
C ASN A 505 57.47 10.00 34.05
N SER A 506 58.35 9.04 33.75
CA SER A 506 58.69 7.89 34.60
C SER A 506 57.46 7.22 35.22
N LEU A 507 56.43 6.97 34.41
CA LEU A 507 55.17 6.39 34.88
C LEU A 507 55.39 4.93 35.28
N ARG A 508 54.93 4.57 36.48
CA ARG A 508 55.03 3.20 36.99
C ARG A 508 53.65 2.56 37.02
N PHE A 509 53.61 1.29 36.59
CA PHE A 509 52.41 0.48 36.49
C PHE A 509 52.46 -0.62 37.54
N LEU A 510 51.30 -1.05 38.03
CA LEU A 510 51.21 -1.94 39.20
C LEU A 510 51.64 -3.39 38.90
N GLY A 511 51.65 -3.79 37.62
CA GLY A 511 52.39 -4.96 37.13
C GLY A 511 53.60 -4.48 36.34
N ALA A 512 54.80 -4.93 36.71
CA ALA A 512 56.04 -4.56 36.04
C ALA A 512 56.01 -4.90 34.54
N ASP A 513 55.46 -6.06 34.20
CA ASP A 513 55.45 -6.61 32.85
C ASP A 513 54.25 -6.14 32.01
N GLN A 514 53.34 -5.32 32.56
CA GLN A 514 52.08 -4.97 31.88
C GLN A 514 52.32 -4.16 30.60
N ILE A 515 53.26 -3.21 30.63
CA ILE A 515 53.65 -2.42 29.46
C ILE A 515 54.31 -3.33 28.43
N ASP A 516 55.31 -4.10 28.85
CA ASP A 516 56.12 -4.93 27.95
C ASP A 516 55.27 -6.03 27.28
N MET A 517 54.29 -6.61 27.98
CA MET A 517 53.32 -7.53 27.40
C MET A 517 52.40 -6.86 26.37
N MET A 518 51.93 -5.63 26.61
CA MET A 518 51.12 -4.89 25.63
C MET A 518 51.93 -4.50 24.39
N LEU A 519 53.18 -4.05 24.57
CA LEU A 519 54.07 -3.72 23.47
C LEU A 519 54.46 -4.96 22.66
N ALA A 520 54.84 -6.07 23.31
CA ALA A 520 55.11 -7.33 22.63
C ALA A 520 53.89 -7.85 21.82
N ARG A 521 52.67 -7.64 22.34
CA ARG A 521 51.43 -7.96 21.60
C ARG A 521 51.22 -7.04 20.40
N ALA A 522 51.48 -5.74 20.53
CA ALA A 522 51.38 -4.78 19.44
C ALA A 522 52.44 -5.06 18.34
N ASP A 523 53.69 -5.33 18.73
CA ASP A 523 54.76 -5.72 17.82
C ASP A 523 54.45 -7.04 17.12
N SER A 524 53.90 -8.03 17.81
CA SER A 524 53.45 -9.29 17.20
C SER A 524 52.38 -9.05 16.13
N LEU A 525 51.36 -8.22 16.41
CA LEU A 525 50.31 -7.88 15.44
C LEU A 525 50.85 -7.09 14.24
N ASN A 526 51.75 -6.13 14.50
CA ASN A 526 52.38 -5.35 13.44
C ASN A 526 53.34 -6.19 12.57
N ASN A 527 54.07 -7.13 13.17
CA ASN A 527 54.91 -8.07 12.44
C ASN A 527 54.08 -9.03 11.59
N GLU A 528 52.95 -9.55 12.11
CA GLU A 528 52.03 -10.37 11.34
C GLU A 528 51.41 -9.59 10.16
N LEU A 529 50.98 -8.34 10.39
CA LEU A 529 50.54 -7.44 9.32
C LEU A 529 51.61 -7.31 8.22
N ASN A 530 52.84 -6.94 8.58
CA ASN A 530 53.91 -6.68 7.61
C ASN A 530 54.45 -7.93 6.91
N GLN A 531 54.51 -9.09 7.60
CA GLN A 531 55.11 -10.32 7.06
C GLN A 531 54.12 -11.25 6.36
N ARG A 532 52.82 -11.17 6.65
CA ARG A 532 51.81 -12.11 6.14
C ARG A 532 50.65 -11.48 5.39
N LEU A 533 50.27 -10.25 5.72
CA LEU A 533 49.03 -9.63 5.22
C LEU A 533 49.30 -8.52 4.21
N PHE A 534 50.35 -7.71 4.41
CA PHE A 534 50.88 -6.76 3.43
C PHE A 534 51.88 -7.38 2.43
N VAL A 535 51.74 -8.69 2.18
CA VAL A 535 52.45 -9.40 1.11
C VAL A 535 51.43 -9.77 0.03
N PRO A 536 51.66 -9.48 -1.27
CA PRO A 536 50.74 -9.85 -2.34
C PRO A 536 50.53 -11.38 -2.42
N PRO A 537 49.31 -11.86 -2.71
CA PRO A 537 48.09 -11.09 -2.98
C PRO A 537 47.35 -10.66 -1.70
N TYR A 538 47.13 -9.35 -1.55
CA TYR A 538 46.48 -8.72 -0.41
C TYR A 538 45.03 -9.20 -0.23
N ARG A 539 44.69 -9.62 0.99
CA ARG A 539 43.32 -9.91 1.44
C ARG A 539 42.83 -8.77 2.29
N LEU A 540 42.12 -7.81 1.70
CA LEU A 540 41.80 -6.54 2.35
C LEU A 540 40.99 -6.73 3.64
N GLY A 541 40.02 -7.65 3.66
CA GLY A 541 39.25 -7.96 4.87
C GLY A 541 40.09 -8.58 6.00
N ALA A 542 41.12 -9.35 5.69
CA ALA A 542 42.03 -9.90 6.69
C ALA A 542 42.99 -8.83 7.23
N ILE A 543 43.50 -7.94 6.36
CA ILE A 543 44.29 -6.77 6.76
C ILE A 543 43.45 -5.88 7.70
N GLU A 544 42.21 -5.54 7.30
CA GLU A 544 41.32 -4.66 8.07
C GLU A 544 41.09 -5.17 9.49
N GLN A 545 40.77 -6.45 9.66
CA GLN A 545 40.58 -7.06 10.99
C GLN A 545 41.81 -6.94 11.90
N HIS A 546 43.03 -7.01 11.34
CA HIS A 546 44.27 -6.91 12.12
C HIS A 546 44.68 -5.45 12.37
N VAL A 547 44.43 -4.55 11.41
CA VAL A 547 44.63 -3.10 11.59
C VAL A 547 43.69 -2.57 12.67
N VAL A 548 42.40 -2.93 12.65
CA VAL A 548 41.43 -2.54 13.70
C VAL A 548 41.89 -3.01 15.09
N ARG A 549 42.28 -4.29 15.23
CA ARG A 549 42.82 -4.82 16.50
C ARG A 549 44.08 -4.07 16.99
N LEU A 550 44.95 -3.64 16.08
CA LEU A 550 46.14 -2.85 16.42
C LEU A 550 45.77 -1.42 16.83
N THR A 551 44.82 -0.78 16.13
CA THR A 551 44.27 0.54 16.49
C THR A 551 43.58 0.51 17.85
N ASP A 552 42.77 -0.51 18.14
CA ASP A 552 42.09 -0.67 19.44
C ASP A 552 43.10 -0.81 20.57
N LEU A 553 44.12 -1.67 20.39
CA LEU A 553 45.21 -1.86 21.36
C LEU A 553 46.03 -0.58 21.57
N ALA A 554 46.29 0.18 20.51
CA ALA A 554 46.98 1.47 20.57
C ALA A 554 46.17 2.51 21.38
N ASN A 555 44.86 2.58 21.15
CA ASN A 555 43.96 3.48 21.85
C ASN A 555 43.77 3.09 23.32
N GLU A 556 43.63 1.79 23.63
CA GLU A 556 43.58 1.26 25.00
C GLU A 556 44.85 1.61 25.77
N PHE A 557 46.03 1.41 25.16
CA PHE A 557 47.31 1.74 25.78
C PHE A 557 47.46 3.25 26.00
N ALA A 558 47.21 4.07 24.97
CA ALA A 558 47.29 5.53 25.09
C ALA A 558 46.31 6.09 26.14
N GLY A 559 45.08 5.58 26.19
CA GLY A 559 44.09 5.92 27.22
C GLY A 559 44.57 5.58 28.63
N THR A 560 45.12 4.38 28.82
CA THR A 560 45.69 3.94 30.10
C THR A 560 46.88 4.81 30.52
N VAL A 561 47.78 5.14 29.59
CA VAL A 561 48.95 6.01 29.83
C VAL A 561 48.52 7.41 30.24
N ASN A 562 47.54 8.00 29.56
CA ASN A 562 47.00 9.31 29.90
C ASN A 562 46.31 9.32 31.27
N GLN A 563 45.50 8.29 31.56
CA GLN A 563 44.88 8.13 32.89
C GLN A 563 45.93 8.02 34.01
N ARG A 564 47.02 7.27 33.80
CA ARG A 564 48.14 7.17 34.76
C ARG A 564 48.91 8.48 34.89
N LEU A 565 49.12 9.21 33.81
CA LEU A 565 49.76 10.52 33.82
C LEU A 565 48.94 11.54 34.64
N ASP A 566 47.63 11.54 34.49
CA ASP A 566 46.75 12.44 35.25
C ASP A 566 46.64 12.03 36.72
N GLN A 567 46.57 10.73 37.03
CA GLN A 567 46.67 10.24 38.41
C GLN A 567 47.99 10.67 39.07
N LYS A 568 49.12 10.54 38.38
CA LYS A 568 50.43 11.00 38.88
C LYS A 568 50.42 12.52 39.13
N ARG A 569 49.97 13.31 38.17
CA ARG A 569 49.86 14.79 38.30
C ARG A 569 48.93 15.19 39.44
N GLN A 570 47.86 14.44 39.70
CA GLN A 570 46.96 14.67 40.84
C GLN A 570 47.67 14.35 42.17
N ALA A 571 48.40 13.23 42.27
CA ALA A 571 49.16 12.85 43.45
C ALA A 571 50.26 13.88 43.78
N GLU A 572 51.04 14.32 42.78
CA GLU A 572 52.06 15.36 42.95
C GLU A 572 51.45 16.70 43.37
N LYS A 573 50.31 17.11 42.79
CA LYS A 573 49.58 18.31 43.21
C LYS A 573 49.04 18.18 44.64
N ALA A 574 48.53 17.02 45.04
CA ALA A 574 48.03 16.75 46.39
C ALA A 574 49.18 16.82 47.42
N LEU A 575 50.30 16.14 47.16
CA LEU A 575 51.48 16.17 48.01
C LEU A 575 52.04 17.59 48.15
N ASN A 576 52.19 18.33 47.05
CA ASN A 576 52.69 19.72 47.09
C ASN A 576 51.76 20.65 47.89
N ARG A 577 50.43 20.47 47.79
CA ARG A 577 49.44 21.21 48.61
C ARG A 577 49.55 20.82 50.08
N ALA A 578 49.60 19.53 50.40
CA ALA A 578 49.70 19.02 51.77
C ALA A 578 51.00 19.46 52.45
N GLN A 579 52.15 19.37 51.76
CA GLN A 579 53.43 19.90 52.23
C GLN A 579 53.38 21.42 52.46
N SER A 580 52.75 22.18 51.56
CA SER A 580 52.61 23.64 51.72
C SER A 580 51.67 24.02 52.88
N SER A 581 50.58 23.28 53.04
CA SER A 581 49.63 23.37 54.16
C SER A 581 50.34 23.11 55.50
N TYR A 582 51.19 22.07 55.56
CA TYR A 582 52.01 21.77 56.73
C TYR A 582 53.09 22.83 56.98
N ARG A 583 53.90 23.21 55.99
CA ARG A 583 54.96 24.23 56.14
C ARG A 583 54.38 25.56 56.63
N SER A 584 53.28 26.03 56.04
CA SER A 584 52.64 27.30 56.43
C SER A 584 51.97 27.23 57.80
N THR A 585 51.37 26.10 58.17
CA THR A 585 50.82 25.88 59.51
C THR A 585 51.94 25.80 60.55
N ARG A 586 52.98 24.98 60.31
CA ARG A 586 54.17 24.84 61.15
C ARG A 586 54.82 26.21 61.41
N ALA A 587 54.98 27.06 60.40
CA ALA A 587 55.52 28.41 60.55
C ALA A 587 54.67 29.29 61.50
N LYS A 588 53.34 29.30 61.34
CA LYS A 588 52.42 30.08 62.20
C LYS A 588 52.36 29.58 63.64
N VAL A 589 52.50 28.27 63.83
CA VAL A 589 52.20 27.56 65.07
C VAL A 589 53.44 27.34 65.96
N ARG A 590 54.65 27.51 65.40
CA ARG A 590 55.96 27.24 66.05
C ARG A 590 56.27 28.02 67.31
N SER A 591 55.75 29.23 67.45
CA SER A 591 55.98 30.06 68.64
C SER A 591 55.14 29.65 69.85
N ARG A 592 54.15 28.75 69.69
CA ARG A 592 53.12 28.51 70.70
C ARG A 592 52.87 27.06 71.10
N ILE A 593 53.18 26.05 70.25
CA ILE A 593 53.02 24.63 70.64
C ILE A 593 54.29 23.82 70.36
N GLU A 594 54.44 22.69 71.04
CA GLU A 594 55.55 21.75 70.85
C GLU A 594 55.44 20.98 69.51
N ILE A 595 56.01 21.55 68.44
CA ILE A 595 55.98 20.95 67.09
C ILE A 595 56.64 19.57 67.00
N ARG A 596 57.62 19.26 67.86
CA ARG A 596 58.41 18.01 67.78
C ARG A 596 57.54 16.74 67.76
N ARG A 597 56.38 16.77 68.40
CA ARG A 597 55.42 15.64 68.41
C ARG A 597 54.80 15.33 67.04
N PHE A 598 54.75 16.31 66.13
CA PHE A 598 54.13 16.19 64.81
C PHE A 598 55.15 15.90 63.69
N GLU A 599 56.45 16.13 63.92
CA GLU A 599 57.49 15.95 62.90
C GLU A 599 57.72 14.47 62.53
N GLY A 600 57.69 13.57 63.52
CA GLY A 600 57.80 12.12 63.30
C GLY A 600 56.66 11.56 62.45
N PRO A 601 55.37 11.74 62.86
CA PRO A 601 54.22 11.32 62.07
C PRO A 601 54.19 11.91 60.66
N TYR A 602 54.45 13.21 60.52
CA TYR A 602 54.50 13.89 59.21
C TYR A 602 55.57 13.29 58.28
N THR A 603 56.79 13.09 58.78
CA THR A 603 57.89 12.51 57.99
C THR A 603 57.57 11.07 57.56
N SER A 604 56.96 10.29 58.46
CA SER A 604 56.51 8.92 58.15
C SER A 604 55.42 8.88 57.07
N VAL A 605 54.41 9.78 57.14
CA VAL A 605 53.38 9.87 56.11
C VAL A 605 53.98 10.29 54.76
N ILE A 606 54.88 11.28 54.74
CA ILE A 606 55.53 11.71 53.49
C ILE A 606 56.36 10.58 52.87
N GLN A 607 57.14 9.85 53.65
CA GLN A 607 57.92 8.71 53.14
C GLN A 607 57.02 7.62 52.53
N ARG A 608 55.82 7.41 53.07
CA ARG A 608 54.84 6.49 52.46
C ARG A 608 54.19 7.07 51.21
N VAL A 609 53.77 8.34 51.20
CA VAL A 609 53.23 9.01 50.00
C VAL A 609 54.25 9.02 48.86
N GLU A 610 55.50 9.41 49.14
CA GLU A 610 56.60 9.37 48.17
C GLU A 610 56.91 7.94 47.73
N GLY A 611 56.87 6.97 48.64
CA GLY A 611 56.95 5.54 48.33
C GLY A 611 55.81 5.01 47.45
N HIS A 612 54.59 5.49 47.63
CA HIS A 612 53.44 5.14 46.78
C HIS A 612 53.54 5.78 45.39
N ILE A 613 53.94 7.05 45.29
CA ILE A 613 54.22 7.72 44.00
C ILE A 613 55.35 6.98 43.27
N ALA A 614 56.45 6.65 43.97
CA ALA A 614 57.55 5.84 43.44
C ALA A 614 57.14 4.37 43.18
N GLY A 615 56.04 3.88 43.74
CA GLY A 615 55.47 2.56 43.51
C GLY A 615 54.38 2.51 42.43
N GLY A 616 54.02 3.63 41.80
CA GLY A 616 52.89 3.71 40.84
C GLY A 616 51.50 3.66 41.48
N ARG A 617 51.42 3.74 42.82
CA ARG A 617 50.20 3.73 43.63
C ARG A 617 49.68 5.16 43.85
N TYR A 618 49.37 5.83 42.74
CA TYR A 618 49.05 7.26 42.75
C TYR A 618 47.74 7.61 43.49
N ILE A 619 46.76 6.69 43.52
CA ILE A 619 45.48 6.92 44.21
C ILE A 619 45.68 6.81 45.73
N GLU A 620 46.45 5.81 46.16
CA GLU A 620 46.85 5.59 47.54
C GLU A 620 47.69 6.77 48.06
N ALA A 621 48.60 7.31 47.23
CA ALA A 621 49.35 8.52 47.53
C ALA A 621 48.46 9.76 47.75
N VAL A 622 47.40 9.96 46.94
CA VAL A 622 46.41 11.03 47.17
C VAL A 622 45.68 10.81 48.49
N ASN A 623 45.25 9.57 48.77
CA ASN A 623 44.52 9.26 50.00
C ASN A 623 45.38 9.47 51.25
N GLU A 624 46.65 9.05 51.26
CA GLU A 624 47.57 9.30 52.38
C GLU A 624 47.92 10.79 52.56
N CYS A 625 47.80 11.64 51.54
CA CYS A 625 47.93 13.09 51.72
C CYS A 625 46.88 13.65 52.71
N HIS A 626 45.72 13.00 52.85
CA HIS A 626 44.71 13.42 53.85
C HIS A 626 45.16 13.19 55.30
N ASP A 627 46.10 12.27 55.57
CA ASP A 627 46.70 12.13 56.90
C ASP A 627 47.59 13.33 57.24
N ILE A 628 48.25 13.94 56.24
CA ILE A 628 48.99 15.21 56.42
C ILE A 628 48.00 16.34 56.76
N ASP A 629 46.88 16.43 56.03
CA ASP A 629 45.83 17.43 56.34
C ASP A 629 45.20 17.21 57.73
N ARG A 630 45.08 15.95 58.18
CA ARG A 630 44.66 15.60 59.54
C ARG A 630 45.65 16.10 60.60
N ILE A 631 46.95 15.83 60.41
CA ILE A 631 48.03 16.37 61.25
C ILE A 631 47.97 17.91 61.31
N VAL A 632 47.80 18.56 60.16
CA VAL A 632 47.63 20.02 60.06
C VAL A 632 46.39 20.50 60.80
N GLY A 633 45.28 19.77 60.72
CA GLY A 633 44.04 20.05 61.45
C GLY A 633 44.23 19.95 62.96
N GLU A 634 44.96 18.95 63.44
CA GLU A 634 45.28 18.77 64.87
C GLU A 634 46.24 19.87 65.38
N MET A 635 47.28 20.23 64.61
CA MET A 635 48.14 21.38 64.92
C MET A 635 47.34 22.69 65.04
N LYS A 636 46.41 22.96 64.11
CA LYS A 636 45.53 24.13 64.16
C LYS A 636 44.61 24.11 65.38
N ARG A 637 44.04 22.95 65.74
CA ARG A 637 43.17 22.79 66.92
C ARG A 637 43.91 23.03 68.23
N LEU A 638 45.13 22.52 68.37
CA LEU A 638 45.96 22.77 69.57
C LEU A 638 46.39 24.23 69.66
N TYR A 639 46.87 24.82 68.57
CA TYR A 639 47.21 26.25 68.51
C TYR A 639 46.02 27.15 68.86
N GLN A 640 44.82 26.83 68.36
CA GLN A 640 43.60 27.56 68.68
C GLN A 640 43.20 27.40 70.15
N ARG A 641 43.37 26.19 70.73
CA ARG A 641 43.18 25.95 72.17
C ARG A 641 44.12 26.82 73.00
N GLU A 642 45.40 26.88 72.67
CA GLU A 642 46.41 27.73 73.31
C GLU A 642 46.00 29.22 73.27
N ILE A 643 45.52 29.71 72.11
CA ILE A 643 45.02 31.07 71.95
C ILE A 643 43.76 31.33 72.78
N ASP A 644 42.81 30.41 72.79
CA ASP A 644 41.53 30.58 73.49
C ASP A 644 41.69 30.40 75.00
N GLU A 645 42.76 29.72 75.45
CA GLU A 645 43.21 29.61 76.83
C GLU A 645 43.95 30.88 77.26
N GLU A 646 44.89 31.41 76.46
CA GLU A 646 45.49 32.75 76.68
C GLU A 646 44.43 33.85 76.71
N ARG A 647 43.40 33.79 75.85
CA ARG A 647 42.26 34.72 75.87
C ARG A 647 41.39 34.56 77.11
N ARG A 648 41.17 33.33 77.58
CA ARG A 648 40.46 33.06 78.84
C ARG A 648 41.26 33.53 80.05
N GLU A 649 42.58 33.34 80.06
CA GLU A 649 43.47 33.91 81.07
C GLU A 649 43.52 35.44 81.01
N ALA A 650 43.59 36.05 79.82
CA ALA A 650 43.56 37.50 79.68
C ALA A 650 42.20 38.10 80.10
N ALA A 651 41.10 37.40 79.82
CA ALA A 651 39.78 37.75 80.32
C ALA A 651 39.66 37.56 81.84
N ALA A 652 40.22 36.48 82.40
CA ALA A 652 40.27 36.23 83.84
C ALA A 652 41.16 37.24 84.57
N ARG A 653 42.32 37.61 84.00
CA ARG A 653 43.21 38.67 84.51
C ARG A 653 42.54 40.05 84.45
N ARG A 654 41.72 40.31 83.42
CA ARG A 654 40.86 41.52 83.37
C ARG A 654 39.74 41.48 84.42
N ALA A 655 39.13 40.31 84.66
CA ALA A 655 38.10 40.13 85.68
C ALA A 655 38.65 40.18 87.11
N SER A 656 39.89 39.73 87.34
CA SER A 656 40.58 39.83 88.64
C SER A 656 41.22 41.20 88.87
N ALA A 657 41.49 41.97 87.81
CA ALA A 657 41.92 43.36 87.91
C ALA A 657 40.74 44.34 88.05
N SER A 658 39.48 43.88 87.91
CA SER A 658 38.27 44.71 88.02
C SER A 658 37.54 44.62 89.36
N SER A 659 38.20 44.16 90.43
CA SER A 659 37.64 44.13 91.80
C SER A 659 38.05 45.32 92.68
N SER A 660 38.65 46.37 92.11
CA SER A 660 38.99 47.62 92.81
C SER A 660 38.97 48.81 91.85
N SER A 661 38.37 49.94 92.29
CA SER A 661 38.07 51.16 91.50
C SER A 661 36.95 50.95 90.47
N SER A 662 35.70 51.38 90.68
CA SER A 662 35.16 52.67 91.15
C SER A 662 35.19 53.84 90.15
N GLY A 663 34.68 53.60 88.94
CA GLY A 663 33.65 54.45 88.32
C GLY A 663 34.01 55.76 87.62
N PHE A 664 32.94 56.31 87.00
CA PHE A 664 32.66 57.73 86.75
C PHE A 664 33.10 58.38 85.41
N PHE A 665 32.11 58.52 84.51
CA PHE A 665 31.98 59.51 83.41
C PHE A 665 33.01 59.45 82.25
N GLY A 666 32.69 59.78 81.00
CA GLY A 666 31.38 60.12 80.42
C GLY A 666 31.40 60.25 78.89
N SER A 667 30.24 59.97 78.28
CA SER A 667 29.57 60.74 77.22
C SER A 667 30.24 61.08 75.86
N SER A 668 29.52 60.64 74.80
CA SER A 668 29.11 61.41 73.59
C SER A 668 30.09 61.69 72.44
N GLY A 669 29.55 61.74 71.21
CA GLY A 669 30.23 62.11 69.95
C GLY A 669 30.33 60.91 68.97
N SER A 670 29.33 60.58 68.15
CA SER A 670 28.73 61.30 67.00
C SER A 670 29.62 61.37 65.75
N SER A 671 29.03 61.01 64.59
CA SER A 671 29.48 61.27 63.20
C SER A 671 30.88 60.76 62.79
N GLY A 672 31.10 60.17 61.61
CA GLY A 672 30.22 59.87 60.47
C GLY A 672 30.91 60.20 59.14
N SER A 673 30.61 59.46 58.06
CA SER A 673 30.98 59.79 56.66
C SER A 673 32.52 59.82 56.36
N SER A 674 33.07 59.57 55.17
CA SER A 674 32.57 59.41 53.78
C SER A 674 33.57 58.61 52.93
N ARG A 675 33.13 58.21 51.71
CA ARG A 675 33.82 58.32 50.38
C ARG A 675 35.26 58.90 50.40
N THR A 676 36.27 58.44 49.66
CA THR A 676 36.44 58.15 48.20
C THR A 676 37.68 57.22 48.03
N SER A 677 38.09 56.64 46.89
CA SER A 677 38.10 56.98 45.44
C SER A 677 38.32 55.66 44.62
N ARG A 678 37.80 55.48 43.39
CA ARG A 678 38.40 55.85 42.06
C ARG A 678 39.87 55.39 41.87
N ALA A 679 40.31 54.87 40.72
CA ALA A 679 39.64 54.50 39.46
C ALA A 679 40.56 53.62 38.57
N SER A 680 39.93 52.76 37.74
CA SER A 680 40.19 52.37 36.33
C SER A 680 39.62 50.95 36.12
N ASP A 681 38.72 50.62 35.19
CA ASP A 681 38.27 51.23 33.92
C ASP A 681 39.36 51.41 32.85
N ASP A 682 39.57 50.33 32.11
CA ASP A 682 39.74 50.14 30.65
C ASP A 682 39.34 48.65 30.46
N ASP A 683 38.31 48.18 29.77
CA ASP A 683 37.57 48.58 28.55
C ASP A 683 38.31 48.37 27.21
N ASP A 684 37.52 47.93 26.23
CA ASP A 684 37.76 47.76 24.79
C ASP A 684 38.69 46.64 24.24
N GLY A 685 38.34 46.16 23.03
CA GLY A 685 39.08 45.18 22.20
C GLY A 685 38.66 43.71 22.36
N GLY A 686 37.75 43.12 21.55
CA GLY A 686 37.05 43.67 20.38
C GLY A 686 37.63 43.20 19.03
N GLY A 687 37.08 42.12 18.46
CA GLY A 687 37.36 41.66 17.09
C GLY A 687 38.72 40.96 16.86
N ASP A 688 39.00 40.38 15.70
CA ASP A 688 38.13 39.99 14.56
C ASP A 688 38.88 38.95 13.69
N SER A 689 38.18 38.39 12.69
CA SER A 689 38.61 37.76 11.42
C SER A 689 40.09 37.37 11.17
N GLY A 690 40.25 36.17 10.59
CA GLY A 690 41.53 35.62 10.15
C GLY A 690 41.37 34.36 9.31
N ASP A 691 40.57 34.45 8.24
CA ASP A 691 40.50 33.43 7.18
C ASP A 691 41.77 33.46 6.29
N GLU A 692 42.08 32.28 5.73
CA GLU A 692 42.71 32.03 4.43
C GLU A 692 43.93 32.87 3.97
N ASP A 693 45.12 32.25 3.88
CA ASP A 693 45.68 31.81 2.58
C ASP A 693 46.94 30.90 2.72
N GLU A 694 47.17 30.09 1.67
CA GLU A 694 48.21 29.02 1.46
C GLU A 694 48.07 27.66 2.17
#